data_AF-A0A970KKK7-F1
#
_entry.id   AF-A0A970KKK7-F1
#
_cell.length_a   1.000
_cell.length_b   1.000
_cell.length_c   1.000
_cell.angle_alpha   90.00
_cell.angle_beta   90.00
_cell.angle_gamma   90.00
#
_symmetry.space_group_name_H-M   'P 1'
#
loop_
_entity.id
_entity.type
_entity.pdbx_description
1 polymer ?
#
loop_
_entity_poly.entity_id
_entity_poly.type
_entity_poly.pdbx_seq_one_letter_code
_entity_poly.pdbx_strand_id
1 'polypeptide(L)'
;MSINRTISPLFLLVTSCVLATGALRAAAPEFVLASGGAAKAVIVPHGGITTNGVNFAARELADFLNRISGARFLVAPKPVPGYKTILVGTPYQAKQKEEIRIRVKDANTLEITGENPRSVVYATYDLLETFGCVFVAHDYDYVPTTNHLAIAGDYDKVDAPYFYALREAWSAIGWGDLTTSLKMRLTFPPNLADSGKLPDLKMDFQPGCNEAIGGVFLPSRKYFKEHPEWYAYQRKDGSRVPLWVCLSNEGMWTQILKEIDEHIASRPGCREVSVARGDTGAFCECEKCTELVHQYPDPDGSEVYTVQDVLFSNRIGKHFAKKYPQVRFNMLPYGQRFPKNENLKFEPNVGGCSAELWRNHGLPADCNERSDYSLGQVCRLSAPGTHTYVWDYLANFRDWISPFPNFRIFAQTARYYKRISVRGVTCQHQYAIAGDMSELKLWLYGKLLWNPDQDVDQLIDTYCNAAYGRGARFVKEYLDILEHARLRNRWTWYGCYVNDTSHFLTGDDCVKIYRALDNAFGQLRGDPRRKLASRARLAGLSVAILRYNDMIEPAQRLRVKLPSCPALWAEWKTRMHDSSLGFTGQWTAEGGAPWDDNTINRISTNAPVASDFTCKSAVVRADASKLTGGKKMTRQRDKDGTEYCQIKVAALGEPESTWMNPDFAEIGYTARPEHVGDWYVFATVRTGVTVPLDESSCYVGIYQSWFPNGVKLDNRRMEVVNQAVAGRPGDNGKWRTVCLGKRRIFDGSRIWVMNGVLHPCDYIDVREITLVDPRVVESSTASGDAKDAAAKARSIIINAPGFDKQANVRIQDDRIDNFKYARLANFNTNAPVEALSWTVKPEQEGEWEVVMKVRIGAAFALDYDAALATVTIPYERCTECDAIQTPARVHVSGSLGDEAWQIVNLGRVDLKKGMKVNLVPRAGTNDVPHYVDVQSISLLDPAFIAKSQPALPVEPVKK
;
A
#
# COMPACT_ATOMS: atom_id res chain seq x y z
N MET A 1 -7.75 -63.08 -6.05
CA MET A 1 -7.16 -64.43 -5.93
C MET A 1 -5.91 -64.33 -5.08
N SER A 2 -5.85 -65.17 -4.05
CA SER A 2 -4.80 -65.29 -3.05
C SER A 2 -3.48 -65.81 -3.65
N ILE A 3 -2.34 -65.26 -3.21
CA ILE A 3 -1.23 -66.03 -2.61
C ILE A 3 -0.33 -65.05 -1.84
N ASN A 4 -0.20 -65.33 -0.54
CA ASN A 4 0.74 -64.75 0.41
C ASN A 4 2.18 -65.19 0.10
N ARG A 5 3.17 -64.30 0.32
CA ARG A 5 4.19 -64.41 1.39
C ARG A 5 5.29 -63.34 1.28
N THR A 6 5.27 -62.42 2.27
CA THR A 6 6.41 -61.95 3.09
C THR A 6 7.80 -61.85 2.45
N ILE A 7 8.35 -60.63 2.40
CA ILE A 7 9.55 -60.14 3.16
C ILE A 7 9.92 -58.73 2.64
N SER A 8 10.07 -57.77 3.54
CA SER A 8 10.81 -56.51 3.38
C SER A 8 11.76 -56.46 4.60
N PRO A 9 12.98 -55.88 4.56
CA PRO A 9 13.26 -54.59 3.92
C PRO A 9 14.64 -54.46 3.24
N LEU A 10 14.74 -53.69 2.15
CA LEU A 10 15.79 -52.67 1.93
C LEU A 10 15.59 -52.08 0.52
N PHE A 11 15.18 -50.81 0.49
CA PHE A 11 15.21 -50.00 -0.73
C PHE A 11 16.68 -49.66 -1.05
N LEU A 12 17.26 -50.38 -1.99
CA LEU A 12 18.46 -49.96 -2.71
C LEU A 12 17.99 -49.06 -3.87
N LEU A 13 18.16 -47.75 -3.71
CA LEU A 13 17.98 -46.79 -4.78
C LEU A 13 19.01 -47.08 -5.88
N VAL A 14 18.52 -47.54 -7.03
CA VAL A 14 19.28 -47.62 -8.28
C VAL A 14 19.68 -46.20 -8.66
N THR A 15 20.96 -45.89 -8.44
CA THR A 15 21.59 -44.66 -8.91
C THR A 15 21.99 -44.91 -10.36
N SER A 16 21.22 -44.38 -11.31
CA SER A 16 21.65 -44.37 -12.72
C SER A 16 22.84 -43.43 -12.86
N CYS A 17 24.04 -44.02 -12.98
CA CYS A 17 25.28 -43.34 -13.33
C CYS A 17 25.20 -42.76 -14.74
N VAL A 18 24.81 -41.49 -14.87
CA VAL A 18 25.27 -40.65 -15.97
C VAL A 18 26.65 -40.13 -15.55
N LEU A 19 27.71 -40.77 -16.03
CA LEU A 19 29.08 -40.27 -15.96
C LEU A 19 29.19 -39.02 -16.83
N ALA A 20 28.74 -37.88 -16.31
CA ALA A 20 29.19 -36.59 -16.78
C ALA A 20 30.61 -36.42 -16.28
N THR A 21 31.59 -36.49 -17.17
CA THR A 21 32.96 -36.00 -16.94
C THR A 21 32.90 -34.48 -16.81
N GLY A 22 32.35 -33.99 -15.71
CA GLY A 22 32.52 -32.61 -15.28
C GLY A 22 33.95 -32.49 -14.78
N ALA A 23 34.83 -31.89 -15.58
CA ALA A 23 36.11 -31.42 -15.07
C ALA A 23 35.81 -30.52 -13.86
N LEU A 24 36.18 -30.99 -12.66
CA LEU A 24 36.23 -30.16 -11.45
C LEU A 24 37.19 -29.01 -11.75
N ARG A 25 36.65 -27.90 -12.22
CA ARG A 25 37.41 -26.66 -12.42
C ARG A 25 37.86 -26.25 -11.03
N ALA A 26 39.17 -26.32 -10.77
CA ALA A 26 39.73 -25.88 -9.50
C ALA A 26 39.25 -24.45 -9.21
N ALA A 27 38.74 -24.20 -8.01
CA ALA A 27 38.25 -22.88 -7.63
C ALA A 27 39.35 -21.83 -7.83
N ALA A 28 39.01 -20.71 -8.47
CA ALA A 28 39.97 -19.64 -8.70
C ALA A 28 40.48 -19.11 -7.34
N PRO A 29 41.81 -18.94 -7.15
CA PRO A 29 42.36 -18.43 -5.90
C PRO A 29 41.77 -17.06 -5.57
N GLU A 30 41.39 -16.84 -4.30
CA GLU A 30 40.76 -15.60 -3.88
C GLU A 30 41.60 -14.35 -4.21
N PHE A 31 40.92 -13.29 -4.62
CA PHE A 31 41.51 -11.96 -4.67
C PHE A 31 41.55 -11.36 -3.27
N VAL A 32 42.65 -11.59 -2.55
CA VAL A 32 42.86 -11.01 -1.20
C VAL A 32 43.13 -9.50 -1.27
N LEU A 33 42.26 -8.69 -0.64
CA LEU A 33 42.39 -7.24 -0.53
C LEU A 33 43.19 -6.83 0.71
N ALA A 34 42.97 -7.51 1.84
CA ALA A 34 43.73 -7.32 3.09
C ALA A 34 43.79 -8.62 3.89
N SER A 35 44.88 -8.82 4.63
CA SER A 35 45.04 -9.95 5.54
C SER A 35 45.99 -9.59 6.67
N GLY A 36 45.66 -9.99 7.90
CA GLY A 36 46.51 -9.79 9.09
C GLY A 36 46.74 -8.31 9.41
N GLY A 37 45.73 -7.45 9.19
CA GLY A 37 45.83 -6.00 9.43
C GLY A 37 46.64 -5.21 8.40
N ALA A 38 47.08 -5.85 7.31
CA ALA A 38 47.83 -5.21 6.24
C ALA A 38 47.07 -5.27 4.90
N ALA A 39 47.03 -4.13 4.19
CA ALA A 39 46.46 -4.06 2.85
C ALA A 39 47.37 -4.83 1.88
N LYS A 40 46.76 -5.62 1.01
CA LYS A 40 47.43 -6.37 -0.07
C LYS A 40 47.14 -5.77 -1.45
N ALA A 41 46.23 -4.81 -1.51
CA ALA A 41 45.88 -4.09 -2.72
C ALA A 41 45.93 -2.56 -2.52
N VAL A 42 46.18 -1.84 -3.61
CA VAL A 42 46.13 -0.38 -3.70
C VAL A 42 44.99 0.05 -4.61
N ILE A 43 44.29 1.13 -4.26
CA ILE A 43 43.18 1.66 -5.05
C ILE A 43 43.74 2.66 -6.06
N VAL A 44 43.41 2.49 -7.34
CA VAL A 44 43.89 3.33 -8.44
C VAL A 44 42.71 3.87 -9.23
N PRO A 45 42.34 5.17 -9.07
CA PRO A 45 41.31 5.79 -9.88
C PRO A 45 41.80 6.00 -11.32
N HIS A 46 40.96 5.68 -12.29
CA HIS A 46 41.20 5.97 -13.69
C HIS A 46 41.33 7.49 -13.91
N GLY A 47 42.32 7.91 -14.70
CA GLY A 47 42.67 9.33 -14.87
C GLY A 47 43.50 9.93 -13.73
N GLY A 48 43.87 9.14 -12.70
CA GLY A 48 44.71 9.59 -11.59
C GLY A 48 43.94 10.31 -10.48
N ILE A 49 44.70 10.93 -9.55
CA ILE A 49 44.12 11.60 -8.37
C ILE A 49 43.57 12.97 -8.77
N THR A 50 42.25 13.13 -8.64
CA THR A 50 41.49 14.36 -8.92
C THR A 50 40.34 14.56 -7.91
N THR A 51 39.42 15.48 -8.19
CA THR A 51 38.25 15.79 -7.34
C THR A 51 36.91 15.33 -7.92
N ASN A 52 36.92 14.52 -8.98
CA ASN A 52 35.70 14.05 -9.66
C ASN A 52 35.00 12.87 -8.95
N GLY A 53 33.88 12.41 -9.49
CA GLY A 53 33.08 11.29 -8.99
C GLY A 53 33.84 9.97 -8.86
N VAL A 54 34.75 9.66 -9.79
CA VAL A 54 35.62 8.46 -9.72
C VAL A 54 36.57 8.53 -8.51
N ASN A 55 37.12 9.70 -8.23
CA ASN A 55 37.97 9.91 -7.06
C ASN A 55 37.17 9.95 -5.76
N PHE A 56 35.93 10.42 -5.79
CA PHE A 56 35.00 10.25 -4.66
C PHE A 56 34.78 8.75 -4.37
N ALA A 57 34.46 7.95 -5.38
CA ALA A 57 34.32 6.51 -5.25
C ALA A 57 35.58 5.83 -4.67
N ALA A 58 36.76 6.18 -5.18
CA ALA A 58 38.02 5.64 -4.68
C ALA A 58 38.29 5.98 -3.20
N ARG A 59 37.89 7.17 -2.74
CA ARG A 59 38.02 7.59 -1.33
C ARG A 59 37.02 6.88 -0.43
N GLU A 60 35.75 6.78 -0.84
CA GLU A 60 34.74 6.01 -0.12
C GLU A 60 35.18 4.55 0.02
N LEU A 61 35.64 3.93 -1.08
CA LEU A 61 36.14 2.57 -1.04
C LEU A 61 37.30 2.43 -0.04
N ALA A 62 38.29 3.33 -0.08
CA ALA A 62 39.40 3.29 0.86
C ALA A 62 38.94 3.39 2.32
N ASP A 63 38.03 4.31 2.65
CA ASP A 63 37.48 4.46 4.00
C ASP A 63 36.81 3.17 4.50
N PHE A 64 35.89 2.63 3.71
CA PHE A 64 35.16 1.44 4.12
C PHE A 64 36.07 0.20 4.16
N LEU A 65 36.98 0.01 3.22
CA LEU A 65 37.92 -1.10 3.27
C LEU A 65 38.84 -1.01 4.50
N ASN A 66 39.23 0.21 4.92
CA ASN A 66 39.95 0.42 6.17
C ASN A 66 39.13 -0.01 7.38
N ARG A 67 37.87 0.42 7.45
CA ARG A 67 36.96 0.10 8.55
C ARG A 67 36.63 -1.40 8.62
N ILE A 68 36.50 -2.07 7.47
CA ILE A 68 36.24 -3.51 7.39
C ILE A 68 37.45 -4.32 7.88
N SER A 69 38.65 -3.97 7.42
CA SER A 69 39.83 -4.83 7.59
C SER A 69 40.77 -4.43 8.74
N GLY A 70 40.63 -3.19 9.24
CA GLY A 70 41.63 -2.56 10.11
C GLY A 70 42.95 -2.19 9.40
N ALA A 71 43.09 -2.50 8.11
CA ALA A 71 44.28 -2.18 7.32
C ALA A 71 44.21 -0.78 6.69
N ARG A 72 45.35 -0.20 6.34
CA ARG A 72 45.41 1.08 5.62
C ARG A 72 45.49 0.86 4.10
N PHE A 73 44.38 1.08 3.41
CA PHE A 73 44.30 1.19 1.96
C PHE A 73 44.73 2.57 1.49
N LEU A 74 45.57 2.60 0.46
CA LEU A 74 46.05 3.82 -0.17
C LEU A 74 45.30 4.05 -1.50
N VAL A 75 45.00 5.32 -1.78
CA VAL A 75 44.60 5.77 -3.12
C VAL A 75 45.85 6.31 -3.81
N ALA A 76 46.26 5.70 -4.91
CA ALA A 76 47.48 6.04 -5.64
C ALA A 76 47.17 6.42 -7.10
N PRO A 77 47.95 7.31 -7.73
CA PRO A 77 47.68 7.75 -9.11
C PRO A 77 48.00 6.67 -10.16
N LYS A 78 48.68 5.59 -9.77
CA LYS A 78 49.10 4.48 -10.64
C LYS A 78 49.35 3.21 -9.79
N PRO A 79 49.34 2.01 -10.40
CA PRO A 79 49.66 0.76 -9.70
C PRO A 79 51.00 0.83 -8.95
N VAL A 80 51.06 0.21 -7.77
CA VAL A 80 52.23 0.19 -6.90
C VAL A 80 52.87 -1.20 -6.91
N PRO A 81 54.17 -1.34 -7.23
CA PRO A 81 54.85 -2.63 -7.19
C PRO A 81 54.71 -3.34 -5.84
N GLY A 82 54.44 -4.64 -5.88
CA GLY A 82 54.23 -5.46 -4.67
C GLY A 82 52.80 -5.46 -4.12
N TYR A 83 51.89 -4.65 -4.66
CA TYR A 83 50.47 -4.66 -4.32
C TYR A 83 49.63 -5.13 -5.51
N LYS A 84 48.51 -5.81 -5.21
CA LYS A 84 47.42 -5.97 -6.18
C LYS A 84 46.78 -4.61 -6.46
N THR A 85 46.06 -4.47 -7.57
CA THR A 85 45.40 -3.22 -7.97
C THR A 85 43.89 -3.36 -7.86
N ILE A 86 43.25 -2.39 -7.22
CA ILE A 86 41.80 -2.14 -7.32
C ILE A 86 41.62 -0.95 -8.23
N LEU A 87 41.26 -1.19 -9.49
CA LEU A 87 41.15 -0.20 -10.54
C LEU A 87 39.71 0.35 -10.57
N VAL A 88 39.55 1.66 -10.36
CA VAL A 88 38.23 2.30 -10.20
C VAL A 88 37.93 3.24 -11.36
N GLY A 89 36.81 3.03 -12.04
CA GLY A 89 36.28 3.92 -13.08
C GLY A 89 36.92 3.80 -14.46
N THR A 90 37.40 2.62 -14.85
CA THR A 90 37.89 2.38 -16.22
C THR A 90 36.76 2.54 -17.25
N PRO A 91 37.06 2.94 -18.51
CA PRO A 91 36.04 3.02 -19.54
C PRO A 91 35.28 1.70 -19.69
N TYR A 92 33.95 1.79 -19.68
CA TYR A 92 33.06 0.63 -19.75
C TYR A 92 31.97 0.86 -20.79
N GLN A 93 31.82 -0.09 -21.71
CA GLN A 93 30.72 -0.10 -22.67
C GLN A 93 29.53 -0.84 -22.05
N ALA A 94 28.67 -0.08 -21.39
CA ALA A 94 27.47 -0.60 -20.77
C ALA A 94 26.45 -1.08 -21.81
N LYS A 95 25.73 -2.16 -21.50
CA LYS A 95 24.58 -2.61 -22.31
C LYS A 95 23.27 -1.98 -21.87
N GLN A 96 23.21 -1.52 -20.62
CA GLN A 96 22.04 -0.89 -20.00
C GLN A 96 22.40 0.47 -19.39
N LYS A 97 21.38 1.28 -19.11
CA LYS A 97 21.55 2.56 -18.44
C LYS A 97 21.93 2.37 -16.98
N GLU A 98 22.92 3.13 -16.52
CA GLU A 98 23.54 3.05 -15.21
C GLU A 98 24.07 1.64 -14.84
N GLU A 99 24.41 0.84 -15.85
CA GLU A 99 25.00 -0.49 -15.63
C GLU A 99 26.33 -0.37 -14.89
N ILE A 100 26.49 -1.23 -13.90
CA ILE A 100 27.71 -1.40 -13.10
C ILE A 100 28.37 -2.73 -13.42
N ARG A 101 29.69 -2.78 -13.24
CA ARG A 101 30.45 -4.02 -13.31
C ARG A 101 31.57 -4.05 -12.28
N ILE A 102 31.66 -5.16 -11.57
CA ILE A 102 32.73 -5.43 -10.61
C ILE A 102 33.31 -6.79 -10.96
N ARG A 103 34.60 -6.85 -11.30
CA ARG A 103 35.22 -8.12 -11.70
C ARG A 103 36.67 -8.27 -11.27
N VAL A 104 37.07 -9.47 -10.91
CA VAL A 104 38.48 -9.87 -10.87
C VAL A 104 38.91 -10.10 -12.32
N LYS A 105 39.59 -9.11 -12.90
CA LYS A 105 40.03 -9.13 -14.30
C LYS A 105 41.15 -10.13 -14.53
N ASP A 106 42.04 -10.24 -13.55
CA ASP A 106 43.16 -11.17 -13.48
C ASP A 106 43.64 -11.33 -12.02
N ALA A 107 44.65 -12.17 -11.79
CA ALA A 107 45.16 -12.48 -10.45
C ALA A 107 45.64 -11.24 -9.64
N ASN A 108 45.93 -10.13 -10.32
CA ASN A 108 46.46 -8.90 -9.73
C ASN A 108 45.52 -7.70 -9.86
N THR A 109 44.40 -7.81 -10.57
CA THR A 109 43.50 -6.68 -10.83
C THR A 109 42.04 -6.98 -10.49
N LEU A 110 41.48 -6.24 -9.52
CA LEU A 110 40.04 -6.08 -9.31
C LEU A 110 39.61 -4.78 -9.99
N GLU A 111 38.61 -4.84 -10.87
CA GLU A 111 38.07 -3.69 -11.58
C GLU A 111 36.67 -3.35 -11.08
N ILE A 112 36.44 -2.06 -10.79
CA ILE A 112 35.15 -1.50 -10.37
C ILE A 112 34.80 -0.39 -11.38
N THR A 113 33.75 -0.60 -12.18
CA THR A 113 33.39 0.32 -13.26
C THR A 113 31.88 0.41 -13.51
N GLY A 114 31.44 1.32 -14.37
CA GLY A 114 30.06 1.49 -14.80
C GLY A 114 29.92 2.48 -15.96
N GLU A 115 28.70 2.68 -16.48
CA GLU A 115 28.40 3.52 -17.65
C GLU A 115 28.97 4.95 -17.53
N ASN A 116 28.89 5.54 -16.34
CA ASN A 116 29.27 6.93 -16.05
C ASN A 116 29.85 7.06 -14.62
N PRO A 117 30.40 8.22 -14.23
CA PRO A 117 30.98 8.40 -12.89
C PRO A 117 30.04 8.07 -11.73
N ARG A 118 28.73 8.36 -11.86
CA ARG A 118 27.72 7.98 -10.85
C ARG A 118 27.56 6.46 -10.73
N SER A 119 27.57 5.74 -11.86
CA SER A 119 27.53 4.28 -11.88
C SER A 119 28.79 3.67 -11.22
N VAL A 120 29.96 4.30 -11.36
CA VAL A 120 31.19 3.88 -10.63
C VAL A 120 31.02 4.01 -9.11
N VAL A 121 30.36 5.08 -8.64
CA VAL A 121 30.02 5.24 -7.22
C VAL A 121 29.04 4.15 -6.78
N TYR A 122 28.01 3.84 -7.57
CA TYR A 122 27.07 2.76 -7.28
C TYR A 122 27.75 1.38 -7.25
N ALA A 123 28.66 1.09 -8.19
CA ALA A 123 29.46 -0.12 -8.20
C ALA A 123 30.34 -0.25 -6.94
N THR A 124 30.87 0.87 -6.46
CA THR A 124 31.65 0.91 -5.22
C THR A 124 30.80 0.53 -4.02
N TYR A 125 29.61 1.14 -3.86
CA TYR A 125 28.71 0.77 -2.78
C TYR A 125 28.16 -0.65 -2.91
N ASP A 126 27.96 -1.16 -4.13
CA ASP A 126 27.56 -2.55 -4.37
C ASP A 126 28.62 -3.57 -3.94
N LEU A 127 29.89 -3.28 -4.19
CA LEU A 127 30.99 -4.09 -3.67
C LEU A 127 31.03 -4.06 -2.13
N LEU A 128 30.82 -2.89 -1.52
CA LEU A 128 30.80 -2.76 -0.05
C LEU A 128 29.64 -3.56 0.57
N GLU A 129 28.47 -3.58 -0.05
CA GLU A 129 27.35 -4.41 0.37
C GLU A 129 27.64 -5.91 0.18
N THR A 130 28.41 -6.27 -0.85
CA THR A 130 28.92 -7.65 -1.04
C THR A 130 29.83 -8.07 0.12
N PHE A 131 30.55 -7.14 0.74
CA PHE A 131 31.33 -7.38 1.96
C PHE A 131 30.50 -7.29 3.26
N GLY A 132 29.18 -7.06 3.17
CA GLY A 132 28.24 -7.04 4.30
C GLY A 132 28.00 -5.67 4.92
N CYS A 133 28.46 -4.57 4.30
CA CYS A 133 28.06 -3.24 4.73
C CYS A 133 26.55 -3.02 4.53
N VAL A 134 25.93 -2.24 5.42
CA VAL A 134 24.55 -1.77 5.27
C VAL A 134 24.50 -0.28 5.58
N PHE A 135 24.07 0.52 4.62
CA PHE A 135 23.92 1.98 4.76
C PHE A 135 22.58 2.28 5.44
N VAL A 136 22.59 2.30 6.78
CA VAL A 136 21.37 2.25 7.60
C VAL A 136 20.67 3.61 7.68
N ALA A 137 21.44 4.69 7.83
CA ALA A 137 20.95 6.06 7.97
C ALA A 137 22.01 7.06 7.47
N HIS A 138 21.63 8.33 7.28
CA HIS A 138 22.55 9.40 6.89
C HIS A 138 23.77 9.55 7.83
N ASP A 139 23.61 9.19 9.10
CA ASP A 139 24.61 9.35 10.15
C ASP A 139 25.07 8.02 10.77
N TYR A 140 24.72 6.89 10.16
CA TYR A 140 25.17 5.57 10.62
C TYR A 140 25.19 4.55 9.48
N ASP A 141 26.36 3.95 9.27
CA ASP A 141 26.53 2.76 8.44
C ASP A 141 26.94 1.58 9.33
N TYR A 142 26.34 0.41 9.09
CA TYR A 142 26.86 -0.83 9.62
C TYR A 142 28.02 -1.30 8.74
N VAL A 143 29.19 -1.47 9.34
CA VAL A 143 30.40 -1.97 8.67
C VAL A 143 30.89 -3.19 9.44
N PRO A 144 30.86 -4.40 8.84
CA PRO A 144 31.37 -5.60 9.48
C PRO A 144 32.90 -5.51 9.59
N THR A 145 33.49 -6.30 10.49
CA THR A 145 34.96 -6.37 10.64
C THR A 145 35.48 -7.77 10.36
N THR A 146 36.62 -7.86 9.68
CA THR A 146 37.32 -9.13 9.41
C THR A 146 38.83 -8.88 9.35
N ASN A 147 39.63 -9.88 9.74
CA ASN A 147 41.08 -9.83 9.58
C ASN A 147 41.58 -10.41 8.24
N HIS A 148 40.67 -11.00 7.45
CA HIS A 148 40.91 -11.53 6.11
C HIS A 148 39.79 -11.03 5.19
N LEU A 149 40.11 -10.03 4.37
CA LEU A 149 39.19 -9.43 3.41
C LEU A 149 39.58 -9.90 2.01
N ALA A 150 38.71 -10.70 1.40
CA ALA A 150 38.91 -11.28 0.09
C ALA A 150 37.60 -11.38 -0.69
N ILE A 151 37.70 -11.53 -2.01
CA ILE A 151 36.59 -11.86 -2.90
C ILE A 151 36.98 -13.04 -3.80
N ALA A 152 36.00 -13.78 -4.32
CA ALA A 152 36.26 -14.92 -5.20
C ALA A 152 37.15 -14.52 -6.39
N GLY A 153 38.12 -15.38 -6.75
CA GLY A 153 39.11 -15.09 -7.80
C GLY A 153 38.52 -15.00 -9.21
N ASP A 154 37.31 -15.50 -9.40
CA ASP A 154 36.52 -15.50 -10.63
C ASP A 154 35.27 -14.61 -10.51
N TYR A 155 35.21 -13.73 -9.51
CA TYR A 155 34.08 -12.81 -9.32
C TYR A 155 33.91 -11.90 -10.55
N ASP A 156 32.71 -11.91 -11.15
CA ASP A 156 32.31 -11.01 -12.24
C ASP A 156 30.81 -10.73 -12.10
N LYS A 157 30.47 -9.58 -11.51
CA LYS A 157 29.10 -9.12 -11.34
C LYS A 157 28.82 -7.98 -12.32
N VAL A 158 27.75 -8.13 -13.08
CA VAL A 158 27.15 -7.05 -13.89
C VAL A 158 25.74 -6.84 -13.37
N ASP A 159 25.35 -5.59 -13.15
CA ASP A 159 24.02 -5.26 -12.63
C ASP A 159 23.58 -3.88 -13.14
N ALA A 160 22.28 -3.61 -13.18
CA ALA A 160 21.72 -2.33 -13.62
C ALA A 160 20.35 -2.10 -12.96
N PRO A 161 19.97 -0.85 -12.67
CA PRO A 161 18.66 -0.56 -12.10
C PRO A 161 17.55 -0.80 -13.13
N TYR A 162 16.42 -1.34 -12.68
CA TYR A 162 15.21 -1.38 -13.52
C TYR A 162 14.69 0.03 -13.81
N PHE A 163 14.46 0.83 -12.76
CA PHE A 163 14.00 2.21 -12.89
C PHE A 163 15.18 3.16 -13.11
N TYR A 164 15.80 3.13 -14.28
CA TYR A 164 17.01 3.92 -14.56
C TYR A 164 16.75 5.44 -14.69
N ALA A 165 15.54 5.85 -15.09
CA ALA A 165 15.27 7.24 -15.46
C ALA A 165 14.99 8.16 -14.27
N LEU A 166 14.42 7.64 -13.18
CA LEU A 166 14.13 8.38 -11.95
C LEU A 166 13.98 7.41 -10.77
N ARG A 167 14.72 7.68 -9.68
CA ARG A 167 14.64 6.96 -8.39
C ARG A 167 14.76 7.96 -7.25
N GLU A 168 13.91 8.97 -7.24
CA GLU A 168 14.01 10.09 -6.32
C GLU A 168 13.11 9.87 -5.10
N ALA A 169 13.53 10.38 -3.93
CA ALA A 169 12.77 10.31 -2.70
C ALA A 169 12.67 11.71 -2.05
N TRP A 170 11.46 12.28 -2.09
CA TRP A 170 11.08 13.50 -1.37
C TRP A 170 10.96 13.18 0.12
N SER A 171 12.08 13.27 0.84
CA SER A 171 12.17 13.02 2.28
C SER A 171 13.23 13.92 2.92
N ALA A 172 13.20 14.04 4.24
CA ALA A 172 14.23 14.77 4.98
C ALA A 172 15.65 14.21 4.72
N ILE A 173 15.74 12.88 4.51
CA ILE A 173 17.02 12.18 4.33
C ILE A 173 17.43 12.14 2.85
N GLY A 174 16.54 11.71 1.96
CA GLY A 174 16.84 11.49 0.54
C GLY A 174 16.94 12.76 -0.30
N TRP A 175 16.29 13.86 0.10
CA TRP A 175 16.32 15.12 -0.65
C TRP A 175 17.48 16.04 -0.24
N GLY A 176 18.01 15.88 0.97
CA GLY A 176 18.95 16.82 1.58
C GLY A 176 20.42 16.39 1.57
N ASP A 177 20.70 15.11 1.30
CA ASP A 177 22.04 14.54 1.51
C ASP A 177 22.52 13.73 0.29
N LEU A 178 23.52 14.28 -0.42
CA LEU A 178 24.08 13.67 -1.63
C LEU A 178 24.64 12.28 -1.34
N THR A 179 25.42 12.14 -0.28
CA THR A 179 26.14 10.90 0.06
C THR A 179 25.16 9.78 0.39
N THR A 180 24.10 10.09 1.14
CA THR A 180 23.05 9.14 1.50
C THR A 180 22.29 8.69 0.26
N SER A 181 21.93 9.61 -0.63
CA SER A 181 21.29 9.26 -1.91
C SER A 181 22.19 8.38 -2.78
N LEU A 182 23.50 8.64 -2.81
CA LEU A 182 24.47 7.81 -3.53
C LEU A 182 24.58 6.39 -2.91
N LYS A 183 24.66 6.28 -1.58
CA LYS A 183 24.68 5.00 -0.84
C LYS A 183 23.43 4.16 -1.10
N MET A 184 22.27 4.82 -1.20
CA MET A 184 20.98 4.18 -1.50
C MET A 184 20.76 3.94 -3.00
N ARG A 185 21.68 4.38 -3.86
CA ARG A 185 21.58 4.37 -5.34
C ARG A 185 20.36 5.10 -5.89
N LEU A 186 19.92 6.12 -5.17
CA LEU A 186 18.84 7.02 -5.53
C LEU A 186 19.36 8.13 -6.45
N THR A 187 18.45 8.68 -7.25
CA THR A 187 18.67 9.94 -7.95
C THR A 187 18.44 11.11 -7.00
N PHE A 188 19.01 12.26 -7.30
CA PHE A 188 19.01 13.42 -6.41
C PHE A 188 18.92 14.74 -7.18
N PRO A 189 18.45 15.82 -6.51
CA PRO A 189 18.42 17.15 -7.09
C PRO A 189 19.82 17.60 -7.61
N PRO A 190 19.94 18.14 -8.83
CA PRO A 190 21.23 18.48 -9.44
C PRO A 190 22.09 19.46 -8.61
N ASN A 191 21.46 20.35 -7.84
CA ASN A 191 22.14 21.32 -6.99
C ASN A 191 22.94 20.67 -5.84
N LEU A 192 22.60 19.45 -5.42
CA LEU A 192 23.39 18.72 -4.42
C LEU A 192 24.76 18.30 -4.97
N ALA A 193 24.82 17.91 -6.24
CA ALA A 193 26.08 17.60 -6.89
C ALA A 193 26.97 18.85 -7.04
N ASP A 194 26.35 20.01 -7.33
CA ASP A 194 27.07 21.28 -7.42
C ASP A 194 27.64 21.71 -6.07
N SER A 195 26.84 21.68 -5.01
CA SER A 195 27.28 22.03 -3.66
C SER A 195 28.36 21.05 -3.16
N GLY A 196 28.24 19.77 -3.52
CA GLY A 196 29.23 18.74 -3.28
C GLY A 196 30.49 18.82 -4.16
N LYS A 197 30.55 19.77 -5.12
CA LYS A 197 31.65 19.93 -6.10
C LYS A 197 31.91 18.68 -6.95
N LEU A 198 30.84 17.93 -7.25
CA LEU A 198 30.85 16.69 -8.03
C LEU A 198 29.87 16.77 -9.22
N PRO A 199 30.00 17.77 -10.12
CA PRO A 199 29.03 18.01 -11.19
C PRO A 199 28.93 16.85 -12.20
N ASP A 200 29.95 15.99 -12.28
CA ASP A 200 29.98 14.78 -13.11
C ASP A 200 29.12 13.63 -12.56
N LEU A 201 28.54 13.79 -11.37
CA LEU A 201 27.55 12.87 -10.81
C LEU A 201 26.10 13.23 -11.16
N LYS A 202 25.85 14.39 -11.78
CA LYS A 202 24.49 14.83 -12.15
C LYS A 202 23.79 13.87 -13.10
N MET A 203 22.47 13.78 -12.97
CA MET A 203 21.64 13.10 -13.97
C MET A 203 21.76 13.79 -15.33
N ASP A 204 21.61 13.01 -16.40
CA ASP A 204 21.63 13.51 -17.78
C ASP A 204 20.54 14.57 -18.02
N PHE A 205 19.42 14.44 -17.32
CA PHE A 205 18.30 15.39 -17.31
C PHE A 205 17.47 15.22 -16.04
N GLN A 206 16.70 16.24 -15.69
CA GLN A 206 15.67 16.15 -14.65
C GLN A 206 14.31 15.90 -15.31
N PRO A 207 13.53 14.89 -14.88
CA PRO A 207 12.21 14.65 -15.45
C PRO A 207 11.26 15.83 -15.23
N GLY A 208 10.47 16.14 -16.26
CA GLY A 208 9.50 17.24 -16.22
C GLY A 208 8.22 16.87 -15.47
N CYS A 209 8.29 16.55 -14.17
CA CYS A 209 7.20 15.93 -13.42
C CYS A 209 6.49 16.87 -12.41
N ASN A 210 6.51 18.18 -12.63
CA ASN A 210 5.93 19.18 -11.72
C ASN A 210 4.72 19.88 -12.36
N GLU A 211 3.88 20.52 -11.56
CA GLU A 211 2.87 21.46 -12.07
C GLU A 211 3.49 22.56 -12.93
N ALA A 212 2.84 22.92 -14.04
CA ALA A 212 3.37 23.91 -14.98
C ALA A 212 2.35 24.99 -15.36
N ILE A 213 1.11 24.61 -15.68
CA ILE A 213 0.07 25.53 -16.14
C ILE A 213 -0.47 26.37 -14.99
N GLY A 214 -0.63 27.69 -15.21
CA GLY A 214 -1.09 28.64 -14.20
C GLY A 214 0.02 29.14 -13.26
N GLY A 215 1.21 28.53 -13.33
CA GLY A 215 2.40 28.86 -12.54
C GLY A 215 3.62 29.20 -13.39
N VAL A 216 4.17 28.22 -14.11
CA VAL A 216 5.36 28.36 -14.98
C VAL A 216 4.98 28.90 -16.36
N PHE A 217 3.99 28.26 -16.99
CA PHE A 217 3.43 28.67 -18.27
C PHE A 217 2.03 29.22 -18.07
N LEU A 218 1.71 30.29 -18.79
CA LEU A 218 0.53 31.12 -18.56
C LEU A 218 0.31 31.42 -17.07
N PRO A 219 1.27 32.08 -16.39
CA PRO A 219 1.14 32.34 -14.96
C PRO A 219 -0.15 33.12 -14.67
N SER A 220 -0.98 32.56 -13.79
CA SER A 220 -2.27 33.15 -13.41
C SER A 220 -2.13 34.58 -12.90
N ARG A 221 -1.08 34.84 -12.12
CA ARG A 221 -0.73 36.18 -11.61
C ARG A 221 -0.48 37.20 -12.73
N LYS A 222 -0.12 36.77 -13.93
CA LYS A 222 0.18 37.63 -15.07
C LYS A 222 -1.03 37.82 -15.98
N TYR A 223 -1.71 36.74 -16.38
CA TYR A 223 -2.73 36.82 -17.44
C TYR A 223 -4.17 36.68 -16.96
N PHE A 224 -4.45 36.12 -15.77
CA PHE A 224 -5.82 35.77 -15.39
C PHE A 224 -6.77 36.98 -15.31
N LYS A 225 -6.26 38.14 -14.88
CA LYS A 225 -7.06 39.37 -14.77
C LYS A 225 -7.46 39.94 -16.13
N GLU A 226 -6.54 39.93 -17.09
CA GLU A 226 -6.73 40.54 -18.42
C GLU A 226 -7.36 39.56 -19.42
N HIS A 227 -7.10 38.26 -19.23
CA HIS A 227 -7.53 37.17 -20.10
C HIS A 227 -8.19 36.02 -19.33
N PRO A 228 -9.26 36.27 -18.54
CA PRO A 228 -9.94 35.21 -17.80
C PRO A 228 -10.52 34.12 -18.73
N GLU A 229 -10.80 34.45 -19.99
CA GLU A 229 -11.29 33.53 -21.02
C GLU A 229 -10.26 32.49 -21.49
N TRP A 230 -8.98 32.66 -21.14
CA TRP A 230 -7.92 31.67 -21.38
C TRP A 230 -7.99 30.49 -20.41
N TYR A 231 -8.72 30.65 -19.30
CA TYR A 231 -8.72 29.70 -18.19
C TYR A 231 -10.02 28.90 -18.10
N ALA A 232 -9.95 27.75 -17.42
CA ALA A 232 -11.01 26.77 -17.38
C ALA A 232 -12.32 27.34 -16.81
N TYR A 233 -13.42 27.21 -17.55
CA TYR A 233 -14.77 27.58 -17.09
C TYR A 233 -15.35 26.48 -16.22
N GLN A 234 -16.03 26.83 -15.14
CA GLN A 234 -16.85 25.92 -14.33
C GLN A 234 -18.33 26.23 -14.53
N ARG A 235 -19.10 25.27 -15.04
CA ARG A 235 -20.53 25.44 -15.32
C ARG A 235 -21.36 25.57 -14.05
N LYS A 236 -20.92 24.90 -12.97
CA LYS A 236 -21.62 24.87 -11.67
C LYS A 236 -21.92 26.25 -11.10
N ASP A 237 -20.98 27.18 -11.20
CA ASP A 237 -21.06 28.51 -10.59
C ASP A 237 -20.65 29.64 -11.55
N GLY A 238 -20.32 29.31 -12.80
CA GLY A 238 -19.86 30.27 -13.80
C GLY A 238 -18.44 30.79 -13.56
N SER A 239 -17.70 30.24 -12.60
CA SER A 239 -16.36 30.69 -12.24
C SER A 239 -15.29 30.26 -13.26
N ARG A 240 -14.09 30.83 -13.11
CA ARG A 240 -12.90 30.47 -13.91
C ARG A 240 -11.80 29.99 -12.98
N VAL A 241 -11.22 28.83 -13.25
CA VAL A 241 -10.14 28.23 -12.47
C VAL A 241 -8.79 28.54 -13.13
N PRO A 242 -7.89 29.31 -12.48
CA PRO A 242 -6.66 29.79 -13.10
C PRO A 242 -5.54 28.73 -13.18
N LEU A 243 -5.76 27.52 -12.66
CA LEU A 243 -4.82 26.41 -12.65
C LEU A 243 -4.99 25.45 -13.84
N TRP A 244 -5.98 25.72 -14.70
CA TRP A 244 -6.14 25.03 -15.98
C TRP A 244 -6.66 25.96 -17.07
N VAL A 245 -6.51 25.54 -18.33
CA VAL A 245 -6.79 26.37 -19.53
C VAL A 245 -8.06 25.97 -20.25
N CYS A 246 -8.58 26.89 -21.07
CA CYS A 246 -9.64 26.64 -22.03
C CYS A 246 -9.05 26.24 -23.39
N LEU A 247 -9.14 24.96 -23.75
CA LEU A 247 -8.53 24.42 -24.99
C LEU A 247 -9.12 25.01 -26.28
N SER A 248 -10.30 25.63 -26.23
CA SER A 248 -10.94 26.27 -27.39
C SER A 248 -10.49 27.72 -27.64
N ASN A 249 -9.53 28.25 -26.87
CA ASN A 249 -9.08 29.63 -26.99
C ASN A 249 -7.76 29.73 -27.79
N GLU A 250 -7.80 30.33 -28.98
CA GLU A 250 -6.61 30.45 -29.84
C GLU A 250 -5.60 31.51 -29.37
N GLY A 251 -6.05 32.53 -28.63
CA GLY A 251 -5.15 33.51 -27.99
C GLY A 251 -4.28 32.87 -26.92
N MET A 252 -4.89 32.03 -26.08
CA MET A 252 -4.19 31.17 -25.11
C MET A 252 -3.14 30.28 -25.81
N TRP A 253 -3.53 29.58 -26.89
CA TRP A 253 -2.61 28.72 -27.64
C TRP A 253 -1.42 29.46 -28.23
N THR A 254 -1.66 30.65 -28.79
CA THR A 254 -0.58 31.50 -29.32
C THR A 254 0.42 31.86 -28.22
N GLN A 255 -0.08 32.24 -27.05
CA GLN A 255 0.77 32.66 -25.95
C GLN A 255 1.52 31.50 -25.30
N ILE A 256 0.87 30.35 -25.05
CA ILE A 256 1.54 29.22 -24.39
C ILE A 256 2.63 28.60 -25.25
N LEU A 257 2.39 28.44 -26.56
CA LEU A 257 3.39 27.90 -27.48
C LEU A 257 4.61 28.84 -27.55
N LYS A 258 4.39 30.15 -27.52
CA LYS A 258 5.49 31.13 -27.42
C LYS A 258 6.30 30.94 -26.12
N GLU A 259 5.65 30.85 -24.97
CA GLU A 259 6.36 30.70 -23.69
C GLU A 259 7.13 29.39 -23.57
N ILE A 260 6.58 28.28 -24.08
CA ILE A 260 7.28 26.99 -24.13
C ILE A 260 8.48 27.06 -25.07
N ASP A 261 8.35 27.71 -26.23
CA ASP A 261 9.47 27.88 -27.17
C ASP A 261 10.61 28.68 -26.54
N GLU A 262 10.29 29.81 -25.90
CA GLU A 262 11.26 30.65 -25.16
C GLU A 262 11.92 29.87 -24.01
N HIS A 263 11.16 29.01 -23.33
CA HIS A 263 11.67 28.16 -22.26
C HIS A 263 12.67 27.12 -22.75
N ILE A 264 12.39 26.45 -23.87
CA ILE A 264 13.30 25.45 -24.44
C ILE A 264 14.52 26.13 -25.07
N ALA A 265 14.32 27.20 -25.83
CA ALA A 265 15.40 27.93 -26.51
C ALA A 265 16.44 28.50 -25.51
N SER A 266 16.00 28.94 -24.33
CA SER A 266 16.89 29.41 -23.27
C SER A 266 17.63 28.28 -22.52
N ARG A 267 17.33 27.01 -22.80
CA ARG A 267 17.90 25.83 -22.14
C ARG A 267 18.28 24.73 -23.15
N PRO A 268 19.41 24.86 -23.87
CA PRO A 268 19.80 23.91 -24.93
C PRO A 268 19.95 22.45 -24.46
N GLY A 269 20.21 22.21 -23.17
CA GLY A 269 20.27 20.88 -22.56
C GLY A 269 18.92 20.31 -22.09
N CYS A 270 17.80 21.04 -22.28
CA CYS A 270 16.48 20.58 -21.88
C CYS A 270 16.09 19.31 -22.65
N ARG A 271 15.70 18.27 -21.91
CA ARG A 271 15.25 16.97 -22.47
C ARG A 271 13.79 16.68 -22.16
N GLU A 272 13.27 17.23 -21.07
CA GLU A 272 11.87 17.09 -20.71
C GLU A 272 11.32 18.42 -20.21
N VAL A 273 10.07 18.72 -20.57
CA VAL A 273 9.31 19.89 -20.11
C VAL A 273 8.00 19.42 -19.53
N SER A 274 7.66 19.90 -18.33
CA SER A 274 6.30 19.70 -17.83
C SER A 274 5.33 20.65 -18.52
N VAL A 275 4.21 20.11 -18.98
CA VAL A 275 3.03 20.84 -19.46
C VAL A 275 1.81 20.49 -18.61
N ALA A 276 2.06 19.98 -17.40
CA ALA A 276 1.03 19.54 -16.47
C ALA A 276 0.12 20.68 -16.00
N ARG A 277 -1.15 20.34 -15.83
CA ARG A 277 -2.14 21.13 -15.08
C ARG A 277 -1.61 21.52 -13.71
N GLY A 278 -1.99 22.70 -13.21
CA GLY A 278 -1.70 23.08 -11.82
C GLY A 278 -2.47 22.19 -10.84
N ASP A 279 -2.20 22.32 -9.54
CA ASP A 279 -2.88 21.54 -8.48
C ASP A 279 -4.38 21.86 -8.38
N THR A 280 -5.18 21.22 -9.25
CA THR A 280 -6.62 21.34 -9.29
C THR A 280 -7.26 20.04 -9.75
N GLY A 281 -8.54 19.84 -9.48
CA GLY A 281 -9.37 18.79 -10.08
C GLY A 281 -10.21 19.28 -11.27
N ALA A 282 -10.14 20.58 -11.58
CA ALA A 282 -11.01 21.21 -12.57
C ALA A 282 -10.54 20.97 -14.01
N PHE A 283 -11.52 20.77 -14.90
CA PHE A 283 -11.39 20.83 -16.36
C PHE A 283 -12.26 21.96 -16.92
N CYS A 284 -12.02 22.40 -18.15
CA CYS A 284 -12.86 23.44 -18.75
C CYS A 284 -14.21 22.84 -19.19
N GLU A 285 -15.31 23.37 -18.67
CA GLU A 285 -16.69 22.90 -18.94
C GLU A 285 -17.45 23.84 -19.89
N CYS A 286 -16.74 24.71 -20.64
CA CYS A 286 -17.38 25.55 -21.66
C CYS A 286 -17.93 24.67 -22.79
N GLU A 287 -18.92 25.16 -23.53
CA GLU A 287 -19.62 24.41 -24.58
C GLU A 287 -18.64 23.75 -25.57
N LYS A 288 -17.66 24.50 -26.05
CA LYS A 288 -16.65 23.99 -27.01
C LYS A 288 -15.71 22.94 -26.40
N CYS A 289 -15.28 23.09 -25.15
CA CYS A 289 -14.42 22.10 -24.51
C CYS A 289 -15.21 20.83 -24.13
N THR A 290 -16.49 20.97 -23.82
CA THR A 290 -17.39 19.83 -23.58
C THR A 290 -17.63 19.05 -24.88
N GLU A 291 -17.88 19.76 -25.99
CA GLU A 291 -18.01 19.14 -27.31
C GLU A 291 -16.74 18.40 -27.74
N LEU A 292 -15.55 18.91 -27.39
CA LEU A 292 -14.30 18.18 -27.61
C LEU A 292 -14.25 16.87 -26.83
N VAL A 293 -14.76 16.81 -25.59
CA VAL A 293 -14.84 15.56 -24.82
C VAL A 293 -15.83 14.59 -25.48
N HIS A 294 -16.99 15.08 -25.95
CA HIS A 294 -18.01 14.26 -26.60
C HIS A 294 -17.55 13.60 -27.91
N GLN A 295 -16.53 14.14 -28.58
CA GLN A 295 -15.94 13.52 -29.76
C GLN A 295 -15.16 12.22 -29.45
N TYR A 296 -14.82 11.99 -28.18
CA TYR A 296 -14.06 10.81 -27.73
C TYR A 296 -14.79 10.10 -26.58
N PRO A 297 -16.01 9.57 -26.81
CA PRO A 297 -16.75 8.86 -25.78
C PRO A 297 -15.98 7.60 -25.37
N ASP A 298 -16.01 7.26 -24.08
CA ASP A 298 -15.40 6.01 -23.64
C ASP A 298 -16.23 4.79 -24.07
N PRO A 299 -15.68 3.56 -24.11
CA PRO A 299 -16.43 2.38 -24.55
C PRO A 299 -17.70 2.09 -23.73
N ASP A 300 -17.77 2.55 -22.48
CA ASP A 300 -18.95 2.43 -21.62
C ASP A 300 -19.90 3.65 -21.70
N GLY A 301 -19.62 4.60 -22.60
CA GLY A 301 -20.40 5.82 -22.81
C GLY A 301 -20.06 6.98 -21.86
N SER A 302 -19.11 6.82 -20.93
CA SER A 302 -18.77 7.87 -19.96
C SER A 302 -18.10 9.10 -20.62
N GLU A 303 -18.41 10.29 -20.08
CA GLU A 303 -17.67 11.53 -20.38
C GLU A 303 -16.40 11.62 -19.54
N VAL A 304 -15.25 11.36 -20.15
CA VAL A 304 -13.95 11.36 -19.46
C VAL A 304 -13.21 12.67 -19.74
N TYR A 305 -13.25 13.62 -18.80
CA TYR A 305 -12.71 14.97 -19.03
C TYR A 305 -11.18 15.04 -19.13
N THR A 306 -10.45 14.01 -18.68
CA THR A 306 -8.99 13.88 -18.89
C THR A 306 -8.61 13.75 -20.38
N VAL A 307 -9.58 13.56 -21.30
CA VAL A 307 -9.40 13.79 -22.74
C VAL A 307 -8.73 15.16 -23.00
N GLN A 308 -9.06 16.19 -22.19
CA GLN A 308 -8.41 17.50 -22.32
C GLN A 308 -6.90 17.44 -22.04
N ASP A 309 -6.45 16.66 -21.05
CA ASP A 309 -5.01 16.50 -20.77
C ASP A 309 -4.28 15.87 -21.96
N VAL A 310 -4.89 14.84 -22.57
CA VAL A 310 -4.37 14.12 -23.75
C VAL A 310 -4.25 15.09 -24.94
N LEU A 311 -5.35 15.77 -25.30
CA LEU A 311 -5.39 16.67 -26.46
C LEU A 311 -4.47 17.88 -26.30
N PHE A 312 -4.43 18.45 -25.09
CA PHE A 312 -3.58 19.57 -24.77
C PHE A 312 -2.10 19.20 -24.96
N SER A 313 -1.68 18.10 -24.35
CA SER A 313 -0.29 17.63 -24.40
C SER A 313 0.12 17.24 -25.82
N ASN A 314 -0.77 16.58 -26.58
CA ASN A 314 -0.52 16.21 -27.97
C ASN A 314 -0.36 17.43 -28.89
N ARG A 315 -1.18 18.48 -28.73
CA ARG A 315 -1.04 19.70 -29.55
C ARG A 315 0.34 20.35 -29.34
N ILE A 316 0.85 20.35 -28.11
CA ILE A 316 2.20 20.83 -27.79
C ILE A 316 3.26 19.89 -28.38
N GLY A 317 3.16 18.58 -28.12
CA GLY A 317 4.11 17.58 -28.61
C GLY A 317 4.28 17.64 -30.14
N LYS A 318 3.17 17.67 -30.87
CA LYS A 318 3.13 17.79 -32.33
C LYS A 318 3.70 19.10 -32.85
N HIS A 319 3.41 20.23 -32.16
CA HIS A 319 3.93 21.54 -32.55
C HIS A 319 5.46 21.57 -32.50
N PHE A 320 6.06 20.99 -31.46
CA PHE A 320 7.50 21.04 -31.23
C PHE A 320 8.29 19.84 -31.77
N ALA A 321 7.64 18.76 -32.21
CA ALA A 321 8.31 17.51 -32.64
C ALA A 321 9.43 17.73 -33.68
N LYS A 322 9.23 18.66 -34.63
CA LYS A 322 10.26 18.97 -35.66
C LYS A 322 11.36 19.90 -35.16
N LYS A 323 11.01 20.88 -34.32
CA LYS A 323 11.95 21.91 -33.84
C LYS A 323 12.84 21.39 -32.70
N TYR A 324 12.26 20.57 -31.82
CA TYR A 324 12.92 20.01 -30.64
C TYR A 324 12.67 18.49 -30.54
N PRO A 325 13.18 17.67 -31.48
CA PRO A 325 12.95 16.22 -31.49
C PRO A 325 13.53 15.50 -30.26
N GLN A 326 14.46 16.14 -29.54
CA GLN A 326 15.08 15.62 -28.32
C GLN A 326 14.26 15.88 -27.05
N VAL A 327 13.20 16.69 -27.13
CA VAL A 327 12.38 17.13 -25.98
C VAL A 327 11.11 16.30 -25.89
N ARG A 328 10.87 15.79 -24.69
CA ARG A 328 9.62 15.15 -24.29
C ARG A 328 8.77 16.12 -23.45
N PHE A 329 7.45 16.07 -23.63
CA PHE A 329 6.49 16.83 -22.85
C PHE A 329 5.73 15.90 -21.90
N ASN A 330 5.64 16.28 -20.63
CA ASN A 330 4.99 15.47 -19.61
C ASN A 330 3.77 16.20 -19.04
N MET A 331 2.66 15.49 -18.91
CA MET A 331 1.55 15.90 -18.06
C MET A 331 1.60 15.22 -16.68
N LEU A 332 0.77 15.66 -15.73
CA LEU A 332 0.69 15.13 -14.37
C LEU A 332 -0.76 14.76 -14.04
N PRO A 333 -1.18 13.50 -14.28
CA PRO A 333 -2.49 13.03 -13.84
C PRO A 333 -2.55 12.78 -12.33
N TYR A 334 -3.68 13.12 -11.69
CA TYR A 334 -3.91 13.00 -10.24
C TYR A 334 -4.87 11.85 -9.91
N GLY A 335 -4.64 10.69 -10.52
CA GLY A 335 -5.43 9.48 -10.27
C GLY A 335 -6.86 9.48 -10.83
N GLN A 336 -7.26 10.49 -11.62
CA GLN A 336 -8.53 10.49 -12.36
C GLN A 336 -8.53 9.38 -13.42
N ARG A 337 -9.73 8.95 -13.83
CA ARG A 337 -9.91 8.01 -14.95
C ARG A 337 -9.39 8.61 -16.26
N PHE A 338 -8.61 7.84 -17.01
CA PHE A 338 -8.14 8.19 -18.36
C PHE A 338 -9.00 7.51 -19.45
N PRO A 339 -9.14 8.13 -20.64
CA PRO A 339 -9.96 7.57 -21.71
C PRO A 339 -9.36 6.26 -22.24
N LYS A 340 -10.22 5.26 -22.41
CA LYS A 340 -10.02 3.99 -23.12
C LYS A 340 -10.41 4.07 -24.59
N ASN A 341 -10.98 5.18 -25.06
CA ASN A 341 -11.25 5.41 -26.49
C ASN A 341 -9.98 5.18 -27.34
N GLU A 342 -10.04 4.23 -28.28
CA GLU A 342 -8.88 3.79 -29.05
C GLU A 342 -8.33 4.84 -30.02
N ASN A 343 -9.14 5.86 -30.37
CA ASN A 343 -8.73 6.97 -31.22
C ASN A 343 -7.84 7.99 -30.49
N LEU A 344 -7.67 7.85 -29.18
CA LEU A 344 -6.76 8.66 -28.38
C LEU A 344 -5.47 7.88 -28.07
N LYS A 345 -4.34 8.49 -28.40
CA LYS A 345 -2.99 8.06 -28.07
C LYS A 345 -2.13 9.28 -27.80
N PHE A 346 -1.09 9.14 -26.97
CA PHE A 346 -0.09 10.22 -26.88
C PHE A 346 0.75 10.29 -28.14
N GLU A 347 1.14 11.51 -28.50
CA GLU A 347 2.20 11.74 -29.47
C GLU A 347 3.51 11.06 -28.99
N PRO A 348 4.42 10.64 -29.89
CA PRO A 348 5.63 9.90 -29.51
C PRO A 348 6.54 10.63 -28.50
N ASN A 349 6.48 11.96 -28.46
CA ASN A 349 7.22 12.79 -27.51
C ASN A 349 6.38 13.31 -26.33
N VAL A 350 5.20 12.71 -26.08
CA VAL A 350 4.32 13.05 -24.96
C VAL A 350 4.20 11.85 -24.03
N GLY A 351 4.29 12.08 -22.72
CA GLY A 351 3.87 11.09 -21.73
C GLY A 351 3.41 11.74 -20.44
N GLY A 352 3.46 11.01 -19.34
CA GLY A 352 2.94 11.50 -18.05
C GLY A 352 3.81 11.15 -16.86
N CYS A 353 3.49 11.78 -15.73
CA CYS A 353 3.88 11.38 -14.39
C CYS A 353 2.62 11.20 -13.54
N SER A 354 2.16 9.97 -13.33
CA SER A 354 0.90 9.74 -12.60
C SER A 354 1.12 9.86 -11.10
N ALA A 355 0.35 10.72 -10.44
CA ALA A 355 0.29 10.79 -8.99
C ALA A 355 -0.66 9.71 -8.45
N GLU A 356 -0.09 8.72 -7.76
CA GLU A 356 -0.82 7.60 -7.15
C GLU A 356 -1.31 7.96 -5.73
N LEU A 357 -2.00 9.10 -5.61
CA LEU A 357 -2.45 9.65 -4.33
C LEU A 357 -3.75 9.01 -3.83
N TRP A 358 -4.72 8.82 -4.72
CA TRP A 358 -6.06 8.38 -4.32
C TRP A 358 -6.18 6.86 -4.27
N ARG A 359 -5.61 6.30 -3.20
CA ARG A 359 -5.61 4.87 -2.92
C ARG A 359 -5.50 4.62 -1.41
N ASN A 360 -5.69 3.37 -1.04
CA ASN A 360 -5.35 2.89 0.29
C ASN A 360 -3.81 2.73 0.39
N HIS A 361 -3.14 3.55 1.19
CA HIS A 361 -1.68 3.57 1.35
C HIS A 361 -1.14 2.51 2.33
N GLY A 362 -2.01 1.61 2.79
CA GLY A 362 -1.67 0.37 3.45
C GLY A 362 -1.79 -0.84 2.51
N LEU A 363 -2.00 -0.63 1.22
CA LEU A 363 -2.05 -1.69 0.21
C LEU A 363 -1.08 -1.39 -0.94
N PRO A 364 -0.58 -2.41 -1.66
CA PRO A 364 0.11 -2.22 -2.92
C PRO A 364 -0.70 -1.39 -3.93
N ALA A 365 -0.05 -0.67 -4.83
CA ALA A 365 -0.74 0.20 -5.78
C ALA A 365 -1.67 -0.57 -6.75
N ASP A 366 -1.36 -1.81 -7.10
CA ASP A 366 -2.25 -2.66 -7.91
C ASP A 366 -3.43 -3.25 -7.14
N CYS A 367 -3.53 -3.02 -5.83
CA CYS A 367 -4.71 -3.31 -5.01
C CYS A 367 -5.69 -2.11 -4.95
N ASN A 368 -5.57 -1.17 -5.87
CA ASN A 368 -6.49 -0.05 -6.07
C ASN A 368 -7.08 -0.14 -7.48
N GLU A 369 -8.38 -0.36 -7.58
CA GLU A 369 -9.08 -0.53 -8.85
C GLU A 369 -8.90 0.68 -9.78
N ARG A 370 -8.71 1.88 -9.22
CA ARG A 370 -8.46 3.09 -10.00
C ARG A 370 -7.09 3.10 -10.67
N SER A 371 -6.08 2.47 -10.07
CA SER A 371 -4.71 2.54 -10.57
C SER A 371 -4.56 1.93 -11.97
N ASP A 372 -5.44 1.00 -12.38
CA ASP A 372 -5.51 0.55 -13.77
C ASP A 372 -6.18 1.60 -14.69
N TYR A 373 -7.28 2.21 -14.24
CA TYR A 373 -8.02 3.22 -15.01
C TYR A 373 -7.31 4.57 -15.10
N SER A 374 -6.36 4.85 -14.21
CA SER A 374 -5.49 6.02 -14.22
C SER A 374 -4.11 5.67 -14.78
N LEU A 375 -3.14 5.29 -13.95
CA LEU A 375 -1.76 5.02 -14.32
C LEU A 375 -1.64 3.92 -15.39
N GLY A 376 -2.30 2.78 -15.20
CA GLY A 376 -2.28 1.69 -16.17
C GLY A 376 -2.76 2.15 -17.55
N GLN A 377 -3.82 2.97 -17.58
CA GLN A 377 -4.35 3.54 -18.81
C GLN A 377 -3.43 4.60 -19.42
N VAL A 378 -2.81 5.47 -18.62
CA VAL A 378 -1.78 6.42 -19.10
C VAL A 378 -0.59 5.67 -19.71
N CYS A 379 -0.18 4.54 -19.12
CA CYS A 379 0.84 3.67 -19.69
C CYS A 379 0.39 3.07 -21.04
N ARG A 380 -0.87 2.62 -21.17
CA ARG A 380 -1.44 2.09 -22.44
C ARG A 380 -1.65 3.16 -23.53
N LEU A 381 -1.87 4.41 -23.14
CA LEU A 381 -1.95 5.55 -24.07
C LEU A 381 -0.57 6.00 -24.57
N SER A 382 0.49 5.69 -23.83
CA SER A 382 1.86 6.08 -24.16
C SER A 382 2.40 5.31 -25.36
N ALA A 383 3.12 6.03 -26.22
CA ALA A 383 3.84 5.41 -27.32
C ALA A 383 4.94 4.46 -26.79
N PRO A 384 5.27 3.37 -27.52
CA PRO A 384 6.38 2.49 -27.17
C PRO A 384 7.70 3.27 -26.99
N GLY A 385 8.44 2.99 -25.91
CA GLY A 385 9.72 3.64 -25.59
C GLY A 385 9.59 4.99 -24.86
N THR A 386 8.39 5.59 -24.86
CA THR A 386 8.10 6.85 -24.16
C THR A 386 7.89 6.54 -22.68
N HIS A 387 6.92 5.68 -22.34
CA HIS A 387 6.61 5.23 -20.97
C HIS A 387 6.25 6.37 -19.98
N THR A 388 5.76 6.01 -18.79
CA THR A 388 5.17 6.96 -17.82
C THR A 388 5.98 6.95 -16.51
N TYR A 389 6.16 8.11 -15.88
CA TYR A 389 6.71 8.22 -14.53
C TYR A 389 5.60 8.05 -13.48
N VAL A 390 5.98 7.77 -12.24
CA VAL A 390 5.03 7.77 -11.12
C VAL A 390 5.50 8.74 -10.05
N TRP A 391 4.55 9.51 -9.50
CA TRP A 391 4.68 10.19 -8.22
C TRP A 391 3.91 9.41 -7.16
N ASP A 392 4.63 8.65 -6.34
CA ASP A 392 4.05 7.81 -5.29
C ASP A 392 4.05 8.53 -3.93
N TYR A 393 3.32 7.96 -2.96
CA TYR A 393 3.18 8.49 -1.61
C TYR A 393 3.33 7.35 -0.60
N LEU A 394 4.32 7.45 0.30
CA LEU A 394 4.62 6.42 1.30
C LEU A 394 4.72 7.00 2.71
N ALA A 395 3.79 7.90 3.06
CA ALA A 395 3.74 8.51 4.38
C ALA A 395 2.30 8.83 4.84
N ASN A 396 2.10 8.86 6.16
CA ASN A 396 0.99 9.57 6.76
C ASN A 396 1.40 11.02 7.02
N PHE A 397 1.08 11.93 6.10
CA PHE A 397 1.42 13.35 6.18
C PHE A 397 0.73 14.09 7.32
N ARG A 398 -0.30 13.48 7.93
CA ARG A 398 -0.98 14.04 9.11
C ARG A 398 -0.19 13.89 10.40
N ASP A 399 0.56 12.80 10.53
CA ASP A 399 1.45 12.53 11.67
C ASP A 399 2.48 11.48 11.25
N TRP A 400 3.71 11.92 10.98
CA TRP A 400 4.80 11.04 10.56
C TRP A 400 5.30 10.13 11.68
N ILE A 401 5.02 10.44 12.96
CA ILE A 401 5.50 9.68 14.13
C ILE A 401 4.56 8.52 14.46
N SER A 402 3.27 8.65 14.15
CA SER A 402 2.30 7.58 14.35
C SER A 402 2.68 6.33 13.54
N PRO A 403 2.59 5.12 14.13
CA PRO A 403 2.81 3.88 13.40
C PRO A 403 1.97 3.79 12.13
N PHE A 404 2.59 3.42 11.00
CA PHE A 404 1.89 3.32 9.73
C PHE A 404 2.32 2.05 8.96
N PRO A 405 1.39 1.12 8.64
CA PRO A 405 1.73 -0.24 8.20
C PRO A 405 2.02 -0.33 6.70
N ASN A 406 3.05 0.38 6.22
CA ASN A 406 3.37 0.48 4.79
C ASN A 406 4.79 0.01 4.40
N PHE A 407 5.46 -0.79 5.24
CA PHE A 407 6.85 -1.21 4.98
C PHE A 407 6.98 -2.25 3.86
N ARG A 408 6.03 -3.19 3.76
CA ARG A 408 6.11 -4.33 2.83
C ARG A 408 5.43 -4.06 1.49
N ILE A 409 4.48 -3.12 1.46
CA ILE A 409 3.60 -2.91 0.30
C ILE A 409 4.36 -2.43 -0.94
N PHE A 410 5.46 -1.71 -0.75
CA PHE A 410 6.18 -1.11 -1.87
C PHE A 410 6.85 -2.17 -2.77
N ALA A 411 7.20 -3.34 -2.25
CA ALA A 411 7.80 -4.39 -3.08
C ALA A 411 6.85 -4.86 -4.17
N GLN A 412 5.58 -5.06 -3.84
CA GLN A 412 4.56 -5.39 -4.83
C GLN A 412 4.23 -4.19 -5.73
N THR A 413 4.15 -2.98 -5.17
CA THR A 413 3.99 -1.75 -5.96
C THR A 413 5.08 -1.60 -7.03
N ALA A 414 6.35 -1.80 -6.67
CA ALA A 414 7.48 -1.74 -7.60
C ALA A 414 7.37 -2.81 -8.70
N ARG A 415 6.93 -4.03 -8.36
CA ARG A 415 6.65 -5.08 -9.36
C ARG A 415 5.49 -4.71 -10.27
N TYR A 416 4.43 -4.09 -9.76
CA TYR A 416 3.35 -3.56 -10.59
C TYR A 416 3.85 -2.51 -11.58
N TYR A 417 4.58 -1.51 -11.10
CA TYR A 417 5.21 -0.48 -11.94
C TYR A 417 6.12 -1.10 -13.00
N LYS A 418 6.88 -2.14 -12.66
CA LYS A 418 7.63 -2.94 -13.64
C LYS A 418 6.71 -3.60 -14.69
N ARG A 419 5.64 -4.30 -14.29
CA ARG A 419 4.72 -4.99 -15.21
C ARG A 419 4.08 -4.04 -16.23
N ILE A 420 3.71 -2.82 -15.83
CA ILE A 420 3.09 -1.84 -16.72
C ILE A 420 4.11 -0.92 -17.42
N SER A 421 5.39 -1.24 -17.33
CA SER A 421 6.49 -0.49 -17.98
C SER A 421 6.59 0.99 -17.54
N VAL A 422 6.45 1.25 -16.24
CA VAL A 422 6.80 2.56 -15.65
C VAL A 422 8.28 2.84 -15.88
N ARG A 423 8.57 4.08 -16.28
CA ARG A 423 9.91 4.56 -16.66
C ARG A 423 10.80 4.87 -15.46
N GLY A 424 10.20 5.38 -14.40
CA GLY A 424 10.89 5.82 -13.19
C GLY A 424 9.89 6.27 -12.14
N VAL A 425 10.34 6.31 -10.89
CA VAL A 425 9.48 6.58 -9.73
C VAL A 425 10.11 7.70 -8.91
N THR A 426 9.30 8.69 -8.59
CA THR A 426 9.56 9.61 -7.48
C THR A 426 8.52 9.35 -6.40
N CYS A 427 8.89 9.51 -5.13
CA CYS A 427 7.98 9.24 -4.04
C CYS A 427 8.09 10.28 -2.94
N GLN A 428 6.95 10.82 -2.54
CA GLN A 428 6.80 11.64 -1.34
C GLN A 428 6.77 10.74 -0.10
N HIS A 429 7.78 10.93 0.73
CA HIS A 429 8.02 10.20 1.97
C HIS A 429 7.86 11.16 3.16
N GLN A 430 8.23 10.69 4.34
CA GLN A 430 8.23 11.49 5.55
C GLN A 430 9.32 12.57 5.47
N TYR A 431 8.97 13.84 5.65
CA TYR A 431 9.91 14.96 5.80
C TYR A 431 10.38 15.10 7.27
N ALA A 432 10.63 13.98 7.93
CA ALA A 432 11.13 13.93 9.30
C ALA A 432 12.00 12.70 9.54
N ILE A 433 13.19 12.90 10.11
CA ILE A 433 14.05 11.81 10.62
C ILE A 433 13.40 11.14 11.85
N ALA A 434 12.57 11.88 12.58
CA ALA A 434 11.83 11.39 13.74
C ALA A 434 10.58 10.56 13.38
N GLY A 435 10.28 10.40 12.10
CA GLY A 435 9.12 9.65 11.65
C GLY A 435 9.24 8.15 11.90
N ASP A 436 8.11 7.45 11.80
CA ASP A 436 8.01 6.01 11.96
C ASP A 436 8.89 5.28 10.94
N MET A 437 10.04 4.80 11.42
CA MET A 437 11.02 4.00 10.68
C MET A 437 11.45 4.65 9.35
N SER A 438 11.61 5.98 9.34
CA SER A 438 11.90 6.75 8.12
C SER A 438 13.12 6.21 7.37
N GLU A 439 14.17 5.79 8.08
CA GLU A 439 15.39 5.30 7.46
C GLU A 439 15.22 3.91 6.82
N LEU A 440 14.47 3.01 7.46
CA LEU A 440 14.13 1.71 6.88
C LEU A 440 13.29 1.88 5.61
N LYS A 441 12.28 2.75 5.64
CA LYS A 441 11.40 3.01 4.48
C LYS A 441 12.22 3.50 3.28
N LEU A 442 13.12 4.47 3.51
CA LEU A 442 13.99 4.99 2.45
C LEU A 442 14.97 3.92 1.93
N TRP A 443 15.54 3.10 2.81
CA TRP A 443 16.45 2.03 2.43
C TRP A 443 15.75 0.96 1.57
N LEU A 444 14.57 0.49 1.99
CA LEU A 444 13.74 -0.44 1.20
C LEU A 444 13.38 0.15 -0.16
N TYR A 445 13.00 1.43 -0.20
CA TYR A 445 12.67 2.13 -1.44
C TYR A 445 13.85 2.13 -2.43
N GLY A 446 15.07 2.48 -1.99
CA GLY A 446 16.26 2.45 -2.84
C GLY A 446 16.59 1.06 -3.38
N LYS A 447 16.47 0.02 -2.54
CA LYS A 447 16.70 -1.38 -2.96
C LYS A 447 15.70 -1.85 -4.00
N LEU A 448 14.40 -1.64 -3.73
CA LEU A 448 13.32 -2.11 -4.58
C LEU A 448 13.21 -1.32 -5.89
N LEU A 449 13.70 -0.09 -5.95
CA LEU A 449 13.81 0.64 -7.22
C LEU A 449 14.98 0.18 -8.10
N TRP A 450 16.05 -0.33 -7.49
CA TRP A 450 17.12 -0.96 -8.25
C TRP A 450 16.65 -2.31 -8.79
N ASN A 451 16.11 -3.17 -7.93
CA ASN A 451 15.59 -4.49 -8.29
C ASN A 451 14.22 -4.76 -7.62
N PRO A 452 13.10 -4.61 -8.36
CA PRO A 452 11.75 -4.85 -7.84
C PRO A 452 11.48 -6.31 -7.40
N ASP A 453 12.29 -7.26 -7.85
CA ASP A 453 12.07 -8.69 -7.58
C ASP A 453 12.73 -9.15 -6.27
N GLN A 454 13.41 -8.27 -5.53
CA GLN A 454 14.00 -8.62 -4.24
C GLN A 454 12.95 -9.02 -3.20
N ASP A 455 13.34 -9.94 -2.32
CA ASP A 455 12.54 -10.39 -1.18
C ASP A 455 12.55 -9.31 -0.09
N VAL A 456 11.39 -8.70 0.16
CA VAL A 456 11.26 -7.59 1.11
C VAL A 456 11.48 -8.02 2.55
N ASP A 457 11.14 -9.25 2.92
CA ASP A 457 11.34 -9.74 4.29
C ASP A 457 12.83 -10.01 4.55
N GLN A 458 13.56 -10.53 3.57
CA GLN A 458 15.02 -10.66 3.66
C GLN A 458 15.72 -9.30 3.76
N LEU A 459 15.22 -8.31 3.01
CA LEU A 459 15.71 -6.93 3.10
C LEU A 459 15.44 -6.35 4.52
N ILE A 460 14.22 -6.48 5.04
CA ILE A 460 13.87 -6.03 6.40
C ILE A 460 14.75 -6.71 7.45
N ASP A 461 14.98 -8.01 7.34
CA ASP A 461 15.86 -8.77 8.23
C ASP A 461 17.29 -8.24 8.21
N THR A 462 17.84 -8.04 7.00
CA THR A 462 19.18 -7.49 6.79
C THR A 462 19.33 -6.13 7.45
N TYR A 463 18.39 -5.22 7.17
CA TYR A 463 18.39 -3.88 7.75
C TYR A 463 18.26 -3.92 9.27
N CYS A 464 17.28 -4.65 9.81
CA CYS A 464 17.02 -4.65 11.25
C CYS A 464 18.22 -5.21 12.04
N ASN A 465 18.86 -6.26 11.53
CA ASN A 465 20.06 -6.83 12.15
C ASN A 465 21.23 -5.84 12.17
N ALA A 466 21.45 -5.13 11.07
CA ALA A 466 22.49 -4.10 10.96
C ALA A 466 22.21 -2.88 11.87
N ALA A 467 20.98 -2.35 11.79
CA ALA A 467 20.56 -1.13 12.46
C ALA A 467 20.41 -1.30 13.98
N TYR A 468 19.94 -2.46 14.44
CA TYR A 468 19.53 -2.65 15.84
C TYR A 468 20.21 -3.81 16.56
N GLY A 469 21.04 -4.63 15.90
CA GLY A 469 21.80 -5.70 16.56
C GLY A 469 20.96 -6.55 17.51
N ARG A 470 21.31 -6.56 18.80
CA ARG A 470 20.55 -7.31 19.84
C ARG A 470 19.11 -6.84 20.02
N GLY A 471 18.79 -5.60 19.63
CA GLY A 471 17.45 -5.04 19.61
C GLY A 471 16.61 -5.45 18.39
N ALA A 472 17.22 -6.03 17.35
CA ALA A 472 16.57 -6.30 16.06
C ALA A 472 15.28 -7.12 16.19
N ARG A 473 15.28 -8.18 17.00
CA ARG A 473 14.08 -9.02 17.20
C ARG A 473 12.86 -8.23 17.67
N PHE A 474 13.07 -7.19 18.47
CA PHE A 474 11.98 -6.40 19.04
C PHE A 474 11.47 -5.35 18.05
N VAL A 475 12.35 -4.78 17.22
CA VAL A 475 11.92 -3.94 16.11
C VAL A 475 11.14 -4.77 15.08
N LYS A 476 11.57 -6.00 14.80
CA LYS A 476 10.80 -6.91 13.93
C LYS A 476 9.44 -7.29 14.52
N GLU A 477 9.37 -7.54 15.83
CA GLU A 477 8.08 -7.73 16.54
C GLU A 477 7.15 -6.53 16.31
N TYR A 478 7.67 -5.30 16.36
CA TYR A 478 6.90 -4.08 16.03
C TYR A 478 6.38 -4.10 14.58
N LEU A 479 7.24 -4.37 13.60
CA LEU A 479 6.86 -4.43 12.18
C LEU A 479 5.82 -5.53 11.90
N ASP A 480 5.92 -6.67 12.60
CA ASP A 480 5.00 -7.79 12.47
C ASP A 480 3.62 -7.49 13.08
N ILE A 481 3.57 -6.76 14.21
CA ILE A 481 2.30 -6.29 14.80
C ILE A 481 1.59 -5.35 13.82
N LEU A 482 2.31 -4.45 13.17
CA LEU A 482 1.73 -3.52 12.20
C LEU A 482 1.20 -4.23 10.95
N GLU A 483 1.95 -5.19 10.41
CA GLU A 483 1.49 -6.00 9.28
C GLU A 483 0.26 -6.84 9.66
N HIS A 484 0.27 -7.43 10.86
CA HIS A 484 -0.88 -8.18 11.34
C HIS A 484 -2.12 -7.31 11.54
N ALA A 485 -1.96 -6.10 12.10
CA ALA A 485 -3.05 -5.14 12.24
C ALA A 485 -3.65 -4.76 10.88
N ARG A 486 -2.79 -4.61 9.86
CA ARG A 486 -3.18 -4.38 8.45
C ARG A 486 -4.06 -5.50 7.91
N LEU A 487 -3.74 -6.75 8.22
CA LEU A 487 -4.40 -7.95 7.73
C LEU A 487 -5.62 -8.40 8.56
N ARG A 488 -5.91 -7.75 9.69
CA ARG A 488 -6.98 -8.16 10.61
C ARG A 488 -8.38 -7.94 10.05
N ASN A 489 -8.56 -6.87 9.27
CA ASN A 489 -9.82 -6.58 8.60
C ASN A 489 -9.56 -5.98 7.23
N ARG A 490 -10.08 -6.63 6.20
CA ARG A 490 -10.16 -6.07 4.86
C ARG A 490 -11.02 -4.81 4.89
N TRP A 491 -10.76 -3.90 3.96
CA TRP A 491 -11.43 -2.60 3.82
C TRP A 491 -11.05 -1.54 4.86
N THR A 492 -10.18 -1.83 5.83
CA THR A 492 -9.61 -0.77 6.67
C THR A 492 -8.84 0.21 5.80
N TRP A 493 -9.15 1.50 5.93
CA TRP A 493 -8.57 2.56 5.12
C TRP A 493 -7.31 3.13 5.76
N TYR A 494 -6.20 3.17 5.03
CA TYR A 494 -4.96 3.83 5.44
C TYR A 494 -4.72 5.01 4.50
N GLY A 495 -5.28 6.17 4.82
CA GLY A 495 -5.09 7.38 4.02
C GLY A 495 -3.73 8.03 4.22
N CYS A 496 -3.37 8.93 3.30
CA CYS A 496 -2.24 9.84 3.44
C CYS A 496 -2.37 10.83 4.63
N TYR A 497 -3.58 10.99 5.18
CA TYR A 497 -3.89 11.95 6.24
C TYR A 497 -4.79 11.35 7.34
N VAL A 498 -4.35 10.27 7.98
CA VAL A 498 -5.06 9.66 9.13
C VAL A 498 -4.61 10.28 10.46
N ASN A 499 -5.58 10.58 11.33
CA ASN A 499 -5.36 11.30 12.59
C ASN A 499 -4.92 10.40 13.75
N ASP A 500 -5.29 9.11 13.72
CA ASP A 500 -4.98 8.16 14.78
C ASP A 500 -4.96 6.73 14.29
N THR A 501 -4.62 5.81 15.20
CA THR A 501 -4.47 4.38 14.93
C THR A 501 -5.62 3.50 15.41
N SER A 502 -6.69 4.05 15.98
CA SER A 502 -7.80 3.30 16.60
C SER A 502 -8.62 2.45 15.65
N HIS A 503 -8.56 2.75 14.35
CA HIS A 503 -9.24 2.00 13.32
C HIS A 503 -8.52 0.69 12.93
N PHE A 504 -7.25 0.51 13.30
CA PHE A 504 -6.48 -0.71 12.99
C PHE A 504 -5.68 -1.31 14.16
N LEU A 505 -5.23 -0.49 15.12
CA LEU A 505 -4.55 -0.94 16.34
C LEU A 505 -5.52 -1.08 17.51
N THR A 506 -5.51 -2.27 18.11
CA THR A 506 -6.16 -2.55 19.39
C THR A 506 -5.33 -2.03 20.57
N GLY A 507 -5.92 -1.97 21.76
CA GLY A 507 -5.18 -1.64 22.98
C GLY A 507 -4.05 -2.62 23.28
N ASP A 508 -4.26 -3.93 23.01
CA ASP A 508 -3.22 -4.96 23.08
C ASP A 508 -2.05 -4.67 22.13
N ASP A 509 -2.35 -4.31 20.88
CA ASP A 509 -1.31 -3.95 19.90
C ASP A 509 -0.49 -2.76 20.43
N CYS A 510 -1.13 -1.72 20.95
CA CYS A 510 -0.44 -0.55 21.50
C CYS A 510 0.48 -0.90 22.68
N VAL A 511 0.05 -1.78 23.60
CA VAL A 511 0.91 -2.27 24.70
C VAL A 511 2.10 -3.07 24.18
N LYS A 512 1.87 -3.97 23.22
CA LYS A 512 2.94 -4.79 22.62
C LYS A 512 3.95 -3.93 21.86
N ILE A 513 3.49 -2.94 21.10
CA ILE A 513 4.33 -1.97 20.37
C ILE A 513 5.20 -1.17 21.35
N TYR A 514 4.59 -0.56 22.38
CA TYR A 514 5.31 0.20 23.40
C TYR A 514 6.41 -0.65 24.04
N ARG A 515 6.05 -1.87 24.48
CA ARG A 515 6.99 -2.81 25.11
C ARG A 515 8.13 -3.23 24.16
N ALA A 516 7.82 -3.55 22.91
CA ALA A 516 8.80 -3.99 21.93
C ALA A 516 9.85 -2.90 21.67
N LEU A 517 9.42 -1.67 21.43
CA LEU A 517 10.34 -0.56 21.14
C LEU A 517 11.11 -0.09 22.38
N ASP A 518 10.53 -0.19 23.58
CA ASP A 518 11.25 0.04 24.83
C ASP A 518 12.35 -1.02 25.07
N ASN A 519 12.03 -2.29 24.79
CA ASN A 519 13.00 -3.38 24.85
C ASN A 519 14.13 -3.21 23.83
N ALA A 520 13.83 -2.82 22.59
CA ALA A 520 14.85 -2.55 21.56
C ALA A 520 15.85 -1.48 22.04
N PHE A 521 15.34 -0.38 22.60
CA PHE A 521 16.15 0.69 23.16
C PHE A 521 16.98 0.26 24.38
N GLY A 522 16.39 -0.56 25.27
CA GLY A 522 17.06 -1.08 26.46
C GLY A 522 18.20 -2.05 26.14
N GLN A 523 18.03 -2.90 25.14
CA GLN A 523 19.02 -3.90 24.72
C GLN A 523 20.28 -3.31 24.07
N LEU A 524 20.27 -2.03 23.73
CA LEU A 524 21.39 -1.33 23.10
C LEU A 524 22.14 -0.40 24.06
N ARG A 525 22.04 -0.61 25.37
CA ARG A 525 22.84 0.14 26.35
C ARG A 525 24.34 -0.01 26.05
N GLY A 526 25.04 1.12 25.87
CA GLY A 526 26.47 1.16 25.54
C GLY A 526 26.79 0.92 24.06
N ASP A 527 25.78 0.67 23.22
CA ASP A 527 25.95 0.43 21.79
C ASP A 527 25.69 1.74 21.00
N PRO A 528 26.54 2.13 20.03
CA PRO A 528 26.31 3.32 19.21
C PRO A 528 24.98 3.29 18.43
N ARG A 529 24.46 2.09 18.14
CA ARG A 529 23.15 1.91 17.47
C ARG A 529 21.96 2.35 18.31
N ARG A 530 22.15 2.60 19.61
CA ARG A 530 21.07 3.01 20.52
C ARG A 530 20.35 4.27 20.06
N LYS A 531 21.01 5.17 19.34
CA LYS A 531 20.38 6.35 18.73
C LYS A 531 19.27 5.97 17.74
N LEU A 532 19.47 4.93 16.93
CA LEU A 532 18.48 4.45 15.96
C LEU A 532 17.27 3.85 16.68
N ALA A 533 17.50 3.06 17.73
CA ALA A 533 16.41 2.55 18.57
C ALA A 533 15.69 3.67 19.34
N SER A 534 16.38 4.77 19.68
CA SER A 534 15.75 5.96 20.26
C SER A 534 14.80 6.64 19.27
N ARG A 535 15.18 6.77 17.99
CA ARG A 535 14.30 7.27 16.93
C ARG A 535 13.07 6.37 16.76
N ALA A 536 13.28 5.07 16.60
CA ALA A 536 12.19 4.09 16.47
C ALA A 536 11.22 4.11 17.68
N ARG A 537 11.74 4.32 18.91
CA ARG A 537 10.94 4.37 20.13
C ARG A 537 9.94 5.52 20.19
N LEU A 538 10.09 6.57 19.38
CA LEU A 538 9.10 7.66 19.29
C LEU A 538 7.72 7.16 18.87
N ALA A 539 7.65 6.17 17.97
CA ALA A 539 6.40 5.54 17.55
C ALA A 539 5.73 4.74 18.70
N GLY A 540 6.53 4.15 19.60
CA GLY A 540 6.03 3.48 20.80
C GLY A 540 5.52 4.46 21.86
N LEU A 541 6.20 5.59 22.03
CA LEU A 541 5.75 6.66 22.92
C LEU A 541 4.50 7.35 22.38
N SER A 542 4.40 7.55 21.06
CA SER A 542 3.25 8.22 20.46
C SER A 542 1.95 7.44 20.68
N VAL A 543 1.95 6.13 20.45
CA VAL A 543 0.78 5.30 20.74
C VAL A 543 0.48 5.25 22.24
N ALA A 544 1.50 5.18 23.10
CA ALA A 544 1.30 5.16 24.54
C ALA A 544 0.64 6.44 25.08
N ILE A 545 0.90 7.59 24.44
CA ILE A 545 0.29 8.88 24.80
C ILE A 545 -1.14 8.99 24.24
N LEU A 546 -1.32 8.74 22.93
CA LEU A 546 -2.59 8.96 22.24
C LEU A 546 -3.65 7.88 22.53
N ARG A 547 -3.22 6.68 22.92
CA ARG A 547 -4.06 5.50 23.19
C ARG A 547 -3.97 5.04 24.65
N TYR A 548 -3.54 5.91 25.56
CA TYR A 548 -3.31 5.60 26.96
C TYR A 548 -4.48 4.86 27.62
N ASN A 549 -5.71 5.38 27.48
CA ASN A 549 -6.90 4.78 28.08
C ASN A 549 -7.24 3.40 27.50
N ASP A 550 -6.97 3.19 26.20
CA ASP A 550 -7.16 1.89 25.55
C ASP A 550 -6.12 0.86 26.02
N MET A 551 -5.00 1.29 26.59
CA MET A 551 -3.91 0.42 27.04
C MET A 551 -4.03 0.00 28.51
N ILE A 552 -4.88 0.64 29.32
CA ILE A 552 -4.94 0.39 30.77
C ILE A 552 -5.31 -1.06 31.09
N GLU A 553 -6.44 -1.57 30.56
CA GLU A 553 -6.83 -2.98 30.77
C GLU A 553 -5.81 -3.95 30.14
N PRO A 554 -5.42 -3.79 28.85
CA PRO A 554 -4.47 -4.72 28.25
C PRO A 554 -3.12 -4.75 28.95
N ALA A 555 -2.64 -3.62 29.47
CA ALA A 555 -1.37 -3.58 30.20
C ALA A 555 -1.45 -4.31 31.54
N GLN A 556 -2.57 -4.24 32.26
CA GLN A 556 -2.79 -5.04 33.46
C GLN A 556 -2.78 -6.53 33.14
N ARG A 557 -3.53 -6.94 32.10
CA ARG A 557 -3.59 -8.34 31.66
C ARG A 557 -2.25 -8.87 31.15
N LEU A 558 -1.50 -8.06 30.40
CA LEU A 558 -0.17 -8.40 29.87
C LEU A 558 0.97 -8.16 30.87
N ARG A 559 0.67 -7.72 32.10
CA ARG A 559 1.62 -7.43 33.17
C ARG A 559 2.71 -6.41 32.76
N VAL A 560 2.31 -5.40 32.00
CA VAL A 560 3.17 -4.27 31.60
C VAL A 560 2.86 -3.08 32.49
N LYS A 561 3.90 -2.52 33.14
CA LYS A 561 3.74 -1.30 33.93
C LYS A 561 3.75 -0.09 32.99
N LEU A 562 2.60 0.56 32.84
CA LEU A 562 2.51 1.83 32.10
C LEU A 562 3.01 2.99 32.98
N PRO A 563 3.96 3.81 32.49
CA PRO A 563 4.24 5.13 33.08
C PRO A 563 3.02 6.04 32.93
N SER A 564 2.90 7.09 33.74
CA SER A 564 1.80 8.05 33.58
C SER A 564 1.93 8.82 32.25
N CYS A 565 0.80 9.29 31.70
CA CYS A 565 0.79 10.11 30.47
C CYS A 565 1.76 11.32 30.56
N PRO A 566 1.83 12.10 31.67
CA PRO A 566 2.83 13.14 31.82
C PRO A 566 4.28 12.66 31.76
N ALA A 567 4.58 11.46 32.28
CA ALA A 567 5.92 10.90 32.22
C ALA A 567 6.28 10.45 30.80
N LEU A 568 5.34 9.84 30.08
CA LEU A 568 5.50 9.50 28.67
C LEU A 568 5.73 10.74 27.82
N TRP A 569 4.97 11.82 28.07
CA TRP A 569 5.14 13.08 27.37
C TRP A 569 6.49 13.74 27.65
N ALA A 570 6.93 13.76 28.91
CA ALA A 570 8.26 14.26 29.27
C ALA A 570 9.36 13.47 28.54
N GLU A 571 9.26 12.14 28.52
CA GLU A 571 10.20 11.28 27.81
C GLU A 571 10.20 11.50 26.30
N TRP A 572 9.03 11.68 25.69
CA TRP A 572 8.90 12.02 24.27
C TRP A 572 9.60 13.35 23.96
N LYS A 573 9.36 14.39 24.78
CA LYS A 573 10.00 15.71 24.61
C LYS A 573 11.51 15.61 24.74
N THR A 574 12.00 14.93 25.77
CA THR A 574 13.45 14.73 25.97
C THR A 574 14.09 14.14 24.72
N ARG A 575 13.44 13.19 24.04
CA ARG A 575 13.97 12.59 22.82
C ARG A 575 13.87 13.50 21.62
N MET A 576 12.73 14.13 21.41
CA MET A 576 12.53 15.02 20.26
C MET A 576 13.46 16.23 20.26
N HIS A 577 13.91 16.66 21.44
CA HIS A 577 14.89 17.75 21.61
C HIS A 577 16.34 17.25 21.84
N ASP A 578 16.60 15.95 21.76
CA ASP A 578 17.95 15.40 21.85
C ASP A 578 18.71 15.62 20.53
N SER A 579 19.61 16.60 20.52
CA SER A 579 20.40 16.93 19.34
C SER A 579 21.33 15.80 18.88
N SER A 580 21.65 14.83 19.75
CA SER A 580 22.44 13.66 19.37
C SER A 580 21.69 12.69 18.44
N LEU A 581 20.37 12.84 18.32
CA LEU A 581 19.55 12.07 17.39
C LEU A 581 19.53 12.65 15.98
N GLY A 582 20.26 13.76 15.71
CA GLY A 582 20.50 14.25 14.35
C GLY A 582 19.26 14.79 13.64
N PHE A 583 18.23 15.22 14.36
CA PHE A 583 17.01 15.75 13.75
C PHE A 583 17.28 17.12 13.08
N THR A 584 17.21 17.15 11.75
CA THR A 584 17.28 18.38 10.95
C THR A 584 15.90 19.03 10.89
N GLY A 585 15.50 19.69 11.98
CA GLY A 585 14.16 20.28 12.14
C GLY A 585 13.14 19.34 12.78
N GLN A 586 12.18 19.91 13.51
CA GLN A 586 11.17 19.18 14.29
C GLN A 586 9.81 19.17 13.58
N TRP A 587 9.82 18.81 12.30
CA TRP A 587 8.58 18.65 11.57
C TRP A 587 8.01 17.27 11.89
N THR A 588 6.74 17.20 12.25
CA THR A 588 6.06 15.97 12.63
C THR A 588 4.85 15.67 11.74
N ALA A 589 4.50 16.61 10.86
CA ALA A 589 3.42 16.52 9.87
C ALA A 589 3.52 17.66 8.85
N GLU A 590 2.79 17.56 7.74
CA GLU A 590 2.53 18.68 6.81
C GLU A 590 1.37 19.57 7.29
N GLY A 591 0.43 19.02 8.07
CA GLY A 591 -0.82 19.68 8.47
C GLY A 591 -0.99 19.98 9.96
N GLY A 592 0.10 19.95 10.75
CA GLY A 592 0.09 20.14 12.21
C GLY A 592 -0.34 18.89 12.99
N ALA A 593 0.62 18.20 13.59
CA ALA A 593 0.46 16.98 14.40
C ALA A 593 0.02 17.28 15.85
N PRO A 594 -0.44 16.31 16.67
CA PRO A 594 -0.86 16.54 18.06
C PRO A 594 0.26 16.82 19.07
N TRP A 595 1.49 17.07 18.60
CA TRP A 595 2.68 17.01 19.43
C TRP A 595 3.05 18.36 20.06
N ASP A 596 2.09 18.96 20.77
CA ASP A 596 2.25 20.22 21.50
C ASP A 596 1.63 20.17 22.91
N ASP A 597 2.13 21.00 23.84
CA ASP A 597 1.68 20.97 25.24
C ASP A 597 0.16 21.24 25.38
N ASN A 598 -0.45 22.07 24.53
CA ASN A 598 -1.89 22.35 24.62
C ASN A 598 -2.72 21.12 24.22
N THR A 599 -2.35 20.47 23.12
CA THR A 599 -3.02 19.25 22.66
C THR A 599 -2.84 18.11 23.68
N ILE A 600 -1.62 17.89 24.18
CA ILE A 600 -1.33 16.83 25.15
C ILE A 600 -2.04 17.08 26.49
N ASN A 601 -2.08 18.32 26.98
CA ASN A 601 -2.83 18.68 28.18
C ASN A 601 -4.33 18.42 27.97
N ARG A 602 -4.88 18.78 26.81
CA ARG A 602 -6.29 18.57 26.48
C ARG A 602 -6.69 17.10 26.46
N ILE A 603 -5.91 16.22 25.83
CA ILE A 603 -6.20 14.77 25.82
C ILE A 603 -5.95 14.10 27.17
N SER A 604 -5.28 14.78 28.10
CA SER A 604 -5.02 14.32 29.47
C SER A 604 -6.03 14.88 30.49
N THR A 605 -7.06 15.63 30.05
CA THR A 605 -8.10 16.19 30.93
C THR A 605 -8.99 15.12 31.54
N ASN A 606 -9.29 14.06 30.79
CA ASN A 606 -10.03 12.92 31.30
C ASN A 606 -9.16 12.13 32.28
N ALA A 607 -9.77 11.61 33.35
CA ALA A 607 -9.08 10.70 34.26
C ALA A 607 -8.58 9.45 33.49
N PRO A 608 -7.40 8.91 33.84
CA PRO A 608 -6.89 7.69 33.23
C PRO A 608 -7.74 6.49 33.65
N VAL A 609 -8.72 6.15 32.82
CA VAL A 609 -9.64 5.02 33.02
C VAL A 609 -9.61 4.12 31.80
N ALA A 610 -9.73 2.81 32.01
CA ALA A 610 -9.81 1.86 30.91
C ALA A 610 -11.01 2.22 30.02
N SER A 611 -10.78 2.31 28.72
CA SER A 611 -11.85 2.58 27.77
C SER A 611 -12.88 1.43 27.77
N ASP A 612 -14.17 1.78 27.75
CA ASP A 612 -15.27 0.82 27.62
C ASP A 612 -16.05 1.09 26.33
N PHE A 613 -15.96 0.14 25.40
CA PHE A 613 -16.67 0.15 24.12
C PHE A 613 -17.69 -0.98 24.01
N THR A 614 -18.19 -1.46 25.16
CA THR A 614 -19.29 -2.42 25.21
C THR A 614 -20.55 -1.81 24.59
N CYS A 615 -21.20 -2.56 23.70
CA CYS A 615 -22.41 -2.11 23.04
C CYS A 615 -23.58 -1.96 24.03
N LYS A 616 -24.27 -0.82 23.96
CA LYS A 616 -25.49 -0.55 24.76
C LYS A 616 -26.78 -1.13 24.14
N SER A 617 -26.65 -1.77 22.98
CA SER A 617 -27.70 -2.48 22.25
C SER A 617 -27.09 -3.73 21.61
N ALA A 618 -27.86 -4.81 21.43
CA ALA A 618 -27.36 -5.98 20.69
C ALA A 618 -27.42 -5.75 19.17
N VAL A 619 -28.42 -4.98 18.72
CA VAL A 619 -28.62 -4.62 17.32
C VAL A 619 -29.12 -3.18 17.23
N VAL A 620 -28.53 -2.38 16.33
CA VAL A 620 -29.04 -1.06 15.96
C VAL A 620 -29.38 -1.09 14.47
N ARG A 621 -30.67 -0.92 14.14
CA ARG A 621 -31.14 -0.89 12.75
C ARG A 621 -31.53 0.52 12.33
N ALA A 622 -30.82 1.03 11.33
CA ALA A 622 -31.13 2.24 10.60
C ALA A 622 -31.77 1.87 9.25
N ASP A 623 -33.09 1.67 9.26
CA ASP A 623 -33.90 1.53 8.05
C ASP A 623 -33.91 2.82 7.22
N ALA A 624 -34.46 2.73 6.00
CA ALA A 624 -34.56 3.85 5.07
C ALA A 624 -34.95 5.17 5.75
N SER A 625 -35.99 5.19 6.59
CA SER A 625 -36.50 6.43 7.23
C SER A 625 -35.46 7.18 8.08
N LYS A 626 -34.45 6.47 8.61
CA LYS A 626 -33.37 7.00 9.44
C LYS A 626 -32.12 7.39 8.65
N LEU A 627 -32.04 7.01 7.37
CA LEU A 627 -30.95 7.38 6.49
C LEU A 627 -31.12 8.82 6.01
N THR A 628 -30.00 9.51 5.86
CA THR A 628 -29.89 10.88 5.30
C THR A 628 -28.81 10.90 4.23
N GLY A 629 -28.74 11.93 3.39
CA GLY A 629 -27.81 11.90 2.27
C GLY A 629 -27.69 13.21 1.51
N GLY A 630 -26.92 13.18 0.43
CA GLY A 630 -26.69 14.30 -0.46
C GLY A 630 -27.90 14.64 -1.33
N LYS A 631 -27.77 15.68 -2.16
CA LYS A 631 -28.87 16.25 -2.98
C LYS A 631 -29.53 15.26 -3.95
N LYS A 632 -28.85 14.19 -4.37
CA LYS A 632 -29.37 13.16 -5.28
C LYS A 632 -30.06 12.01 -4.55
N MET A 633 -30.00 11.97 -3.22
CA MET A 633 -30.72 10.94 -2.45
C MET A 633 -32.23 11.18 -2.53
N THR A 634 -32.97 10.13 -2.88
CA THR A 634 -34.43 10.08 -2.82
C THR A 634 -34.89 8.89 -1.99
N ARG A 635 -36.17 8.87 -1.57
CA ARG A 635 -36.80 7.73 -0.90
C ARG A 635 -37.75 7.04 -1.88
N GLN A 636 -37.75 5.72 -1.86
CA GLN A 636 -38.49 4.89 -2.79
C GLN A 636 -39.09 3.68 -2.06
N ARG A 637 -39.97 2.96 -2.74
CA ARG A 637 -40.65 1.78 -2.21
C ARG A 637 -40.85 0.74 -3.30
N ASP A 638 -40.44 -0.49 -3.03
CA ASP A 638 -40.68 -1.64 -3.92
C ASP A 638 -42.15 -2.08 -3.88
N LYS A 639 -42.57 -2.90 -4.86
CA LYS A 639 -43.94 -3.44 -4.93
C LYS A 639 -44.34 -4.28 -3.71
N ASP A 640 -43.37 -4.92 -3.06
CA ASP A 640 -43.58 -5.71 -1.84
C ASP A 640 -43.65 -4.85 -0.56
N GLY A 641 -43.54 -3.52 -0.70
CA GLY A 641 -43.59 -2.56 0.39
C GLY A 641 -42.22 -2.21 1.00
N THR A 642 -41.13 -2.84 0.55
CA THR A 642 -39.77 -2.54 1.03
C THR A 642 -39.40 -1.10 0.75
N GLU A 643 -39.16 -0.30 1.80
CA GLU A 643 -38.66 1.07 1.68
C GLU A 643 -37.14 1.11 1.57
N TYR A 644 -36.64 2.01 0.73
CA TYR A 644 -35.21 2.20 0.53
C TYR A 644 -34.88 3.66 0.16
N CYS A 645 -33.60 4.01 0.31
CA CYS A 645 -33.03 5.24 -0.23
C CYS A 645 -32.33 4.95 -1.55
N GLN A 646 -32.42 5.86 -2.52
CA GLN A 646 -31.85 5.70 -3.85
C GLN A 646 -31.03 6.92 -4.25
N ILE A 647 -29.85 6.68 -4.84
CA ILE A 647 -29.11 7.64 -5.65
C ILE A 647 -29.26 7.20 -7.11
N LYS A 648 -29.64 8.13 -7.98
CA LYS A 648 -29.49 7.99 -9.43
C LYS A 648 -28.50 9.02 -9.93
N VAL A 649 -27.41 8.55 -10.53
CA VAL A 649 -26.48 9.38 -11.30
C VAL A 649 -26.79 9.10 -12.76
N ALA A 650 -26.98 10.12 -13.59
CA ALA A 650 -27.28 9.90 -15.00
C ALA A 650 -26.05 9.25 -15.68
N ALA A 651 -26.28 8.30 -16.59
CA ALA A 651 -25.22 7.62 -17.31
C ALA A 651 -24.45 8.54 -18.29
N LEU A 652 -25.06 9.65 -18.72
CA LEU A 652 -24.51 10.67 -19.62
C LEU A 652 -24.74 12.06 -19.01
N GLY A 653 -23.75 12.95 -19.07
CA GLY A 653 -23.86 14.36 -18.66
C GLY A 653 -23.60 14.72 -17.20
N GLU A 654 -23.21 13.76 -16.33
CA GLU A 654 -22.82 14.05 -14.94
C GLU A 654 -21.29 14.02 -14.79
N PRO A 655 -20.66 15.11 -14.32
CA PRO A 655 -19.19 15.18 -14.23
C PRO A 655 -18.65 14.25 -13.15
N GLU A 656 -17.41 13.76 -13.33
CA GLU A 656 -16.68 12.95 -12.34
C GLU A 656 -16.61 13.62 -10.95
N SER A 657 -16.67 14.96 -10.89
CA SER A 657 -16.71 15.73 -9.63
C SER A 657 -17.97 15.50 -8.77
N THR A 658 -19.02 14.91 -9.34
CA THR A 658 -20.20 14.43 -8.62
C THR A 658 -19.92 13.11 -7.90
N TRP A 659 -18.92 12.35 -8.33
CA TRP A 659 -18.63 11.01 -7.82
C TRP A 659 -17.93 11.08 -6.46
N MET A 660 -18.29 10.17 -5.54
CA MET A 660 -17.75 10.15 -4.17
C MET A 660 -17.87 11.51 -3.45
N ASN A 661 -18.92 12.27 -3.76
CA ASN A 661 -19.16 13.59 -3.19
C ASN A 661 -20.32 13.53 -2.15
N PRO A 662 -20.03 13.69 -0.85
CA PRO A 662 -21.02 13.66 0.23
C PRO A 662 -22.23 14.58 0.02
N ASP A 663 -22.01 15.76 -0.57
CA ASP A 663 -23.06 16.76 -0.76
C ASP A 663 -24.04 16.39 -1.88
N PHE A 664 -23.64 15.47 -2.77
CA PHE A 664 -24.41 15.10 -3.95
C PHE A 664 -24.89 13.66 -3.90
N ALA A 665 -23.97 12.68 -3.88
CA ALA A 665 -24.24 11.27 -4.17
C ALA A 665 -23.89 10.36 -2.98
N GLU A 666 -24.44 10.68 -1.80
CA GLU A 666 -24.28 9.90 -0.57
C GLU A 666 -25.64 9.49 0.02
N ILE A 667 -25.73 8.26 0.55
CA ILE A 667 -26.74 7.81 1.50
C ILE A 667 -26.01 7.34 2.75
N GLY A 668 -26.43 7.73 3.95
CA GLY A 668 -25.72 7.34 5.16
C GLY A 668 -26.49 7.50 6.46
N TYR A 669 -25.86 6.98 7.51
CA TYR A 669 -26.33 6.99 8.88
C TYR A 669 -25.28 7.65 9.78
N THR A 670 -25.73 8.55 10.65
CA THR A 670 -24.87 9.19 11.65
C THR A 670 -25.09 8.54 13.01
N ALA A 671 -24.03 7.97 13.58
CA ALA A 671 -24.06 7.36 14.91
C ALA A 671 -24.37 8.40 15.98
N ARG A 672 -25.13 7.98 17.00
CA ARG A 672 -25.54 8.78 18.16
C ARG A 672 -24.73 8.35 19.40
N PRO A 673 -24.69 9.13 20.50
CA PRO A 673 -23.92 8.79 21.69
C PRO A 673 -24.24 7.41 22.27
N GLU A 674 -25.48 6.95 22.19
CA GLU A 674 -25.91 5.61 22.63
C GLU A 674 -25.41 4.45 21.73
N HIS A 675 -24.90 4.76 20.54
CA HIS A 675 -24.34 3.79 19.59
C HIS A 675 -22.81 3.71 19.64
N VAL A 676 -22.16 4.45 20.55
CA VAL A 676 -20.71 4.32 20.78
C VAL A 676 -20.41 2.89 21.23
N GLY A 677 -19.46 2.23 20.57
CA GLY A 677 -19.07 0.86 20.89
C GLY A 677 -18.32 0.16 19.74
N ASP A 678 -17.90 -1.07 19.97
CA ASP A 678 -17.30 -1.93 18.94
C ASP A 678 -18.39 -2.76 18.25
N TRP A 679 -18.58 -2.59 16.94
CA TRP A 679 -19.71 -3.17 16.19
C TRP A 679 -19.25 -3.93 14.95
N TYR A 680 -19.97 -4.98 14.56
CA TYR A 680 -20.01 -5.38 13.16
C TYR A 680 -20.97 -4.45 12.40
N VAL A 681 -20.49 -3.86 11.31
CA VAL A 681 -21.27 -2.88 10.53
C VAL A 681 -21.68 -3.48 9.19
N PHE A 682 -22.99 -3.58 8.97
CA PHE A 682 -23.59 -4.11 7.74
C PHE A 682 -24.32 -3.01 6.99
N ALA A 683 -24.31 -3.09 5.65
CA ALA A 683 -25.14 -2.28 4.78
C ALA A 683 -25.82 -3.18 3.75
N THR A 684 -27.14 -3.04 3.58
CA THR A 684 -27.86 -3.76 2.53
C THR A 684 -28.08 -2.85 1.34
N VAL A 685 -27.45 -3.20 0.22
CA VAL A 685 -27.41 -2.39 -1.00
C VAL A 685 -27.90 -3.18 -2.21
N ARG A 686 -28.29 -2.49 -3.28
CA ARG A 686 -28.40 -3.05 -4.63
C ARG A 686 -27.99 -1.99 -5.65
N THR A 687 -27.45 -2.43 -6.77
CA THR A 687 -26.88 -1.56 -7.80
C THR A 687 -27.41 -1.94 -9.17
N GLY A 688 -27.63 -0.97 -10.05
CA GLY A 688 -27.93 -1.18 -11.46
C GLY A 688 -26.65 -1.06 -12.29
N VAL A 689 -25.90 -2.15 -12.43
CA VAL A 689 -24.62 -2.16 -13.12
C VAL A 689 -24.82 -2.19 -14.64
N THR A 690 -24.00 -1.42 -15.36
CA THR A 690 -24.09 -1.22 -16.82
C THR A 690 -23.03 -1.99 -17.63
N VAL A 691 -21.99 -2.50 -16.97
CA VAL A 691 -20.89 -3.27 -17.58
C VAL A 691 -20.84 -4.72 -17.06
N PRO A 692 -20.18 -5.68 -17.73
CA PRO A 692 -20.18 -7.09 -17.32
C PRO A 692 -19.69 -7.36 -15.89
N LEU A 693 -18.72 -6.56 -15.44
CA LEU A 693 -18.24 -6.48 -14.07
C LEU A 693 -17.86 -5.01 -13.82
N ASP A 694 -18.50 -4.40 -12.83
CA ASP A 694 -18.06 -3.11 -12.30
C ASP A 694 -17.35 -3.38 -10.98
N GLU A 695 -16.04 -3.17 -10.96
CA GLU A 695 -15.17 -3.44 -9.82
C GLU A 695 -15.54 -2.63 -8.56
N SER A 696 -16.28 -1.52 -8.74
CA SER A 696 -16.55 -0.54 -7.69
C SER A 696 -17.93 0.12 -7.80
N SER A 697 -18.96 -0.62 -8.23
CA SER A 697 -20.31 -0.09 -8.49
C SER A 697 -20.87 0.86 -7.41
N CYS A 698 -20.54 0.59 -6.15
CA CYS A 698 -20.63 1.56 -5.08
C CYS A 698 -19.52 1.34 -4.05
N TYR A 699 -19.35 2.31 -3.16
CA TYR A 699 -18.48 2.19 -2.00
C TYR A 699 -19.31 2.28 -0.72
N VAL A 700 -18.92 1.50 0.29
CA VAL A 700 -19.45 1.60 1.65
C VAL A 700 -18.30 1.92 2.59
N GLY A 701 -18.45 2.93 3.45
CA GLY A 701 -17.36 3.34 4.32
C GLY A 701 -17.79 4.07 5.57
N ILE A 702 -16.78 4.52 6.33
CA ILE A 702 -16.99 5.24 7.59
C ILE A 702 -16.06 6.44 7.64
N TYR A 703 -16.65 7.62 7.87
CA TYR A 703 -15.94 8.81 8.29
C TYR A 703 -16.09 9.01 9.80
N GLN A 704 -14.98 9.25 10.49
CA GLN A 704 -14.95 9.32 11.94
C GLN A 704 -14.08 10.48 12.43
N SER A 705 -14.53 11.17 13.47
CA SER A 705 -13.69 12.15 14.17
C SER A 705 -12.66 11.46 15.05
N TRP A 706 -11.66 12.23 15.47
CA TRP A 706 -10.54 11.76 16.27
C TRP A 706 -10.82 11.88 17.78
N PHE A 707 -10.71 10.76 18.51
CA PHE A 707 -11.01 10.65 19.95
C PHE A 707 -9.87 10.04 20.78
N PRO A 708 -8.68 10.68 20.86
CA PRO A 708 -7.62 10.19 21.73
C PRO A 708 -8.04 10.30 23.20
N ASN A 709 -7.86 9.23 23.97
CA ASN A 709 -8.21 9.15 25.39
C ASN A 709 -9.66 9.63 25.72
N GLY A 710 -10.60 9.39 24.79
CA GLY A 710 -12.00 9.76 24.95
C GLY A 710 -12.30 11.26 24.76
N VAL A 711 -11.34 12.05 24.28
CA VAL A 711 -11.50 13.49 24.04
C VAL A 711 -11.62 13.75 22.54
N LYS A 712 -12.72 14.34 22.07
CA LYS A 712 -12.82 14.78 20.67
C LYS A 712 -11.89 15.97 20.44
N LEU A 713 -10.86 15.85 19.59
CA LEU A 713 -9.88 16.92 19.38
C LEU A 713 -10.34 18.01 18.40
N ASP A 714 -10.95 17.65 17.29
CA ASP A 714 -11.55 18.61 16.36
C ASP A 714 -12.74 17.99 15.60
N ASN A 715 -13.34 18.77 14.71
CA ASN A 715 -14.47 18.34 13.88
C ASN A 715 -14.04 17.74 12.54
N ARG A 716 -12.74 17.63 12.25
CA ARG A 716 -12.27 16.95 11.05
C ARG A 716 -12.65 15.49 11.16
N ARG A 717 -12.96 14.88 10.02
CA ARG A 717 -13.21 13.46 9.91
C ARG A 717 -12.10 12.85 9.09
N MET A 718 -11.67 11.66 9.49
CA MET A 718 -10.85 10.79 8.66
C MET A 718 -11.71 9.64 8.17
N GLU A 719 -11.42 9.18 6.96
CA GLU A 719 -11.91 7.90 6.49
C GLU A 719 -11.17 6.79 7.26
N VAL A 720 -11.91 5.84 7.80
CA VAL A 720 -11.34 4.71 8.55
C VAL A 720 -11.61 3.37 7.88
N VAL A 721 -12.57 3.34 6.95
CA VAL A 721 -12.98 2.16 6.19
C VAL A 721 -13.49 2.59 4.84
N ASN A 722 -13.07 1.86 3.81
CA ASN A 722 -13.57 1.98 2.44
C ASN A 722 -13.67 0.58 1.80
N GLN A 723 -14.89 0.13 1.55
CA GLN A 723 -15.16 -1.12 0.84
C GLN A 723 -15.73 -0.80 -0.54
N ALA A 724 -14.96 -1.13 -1.59
CA ALA A 724 -15.49 -1.23 -2.95
C ALA A 724 -16.45 -2.42 -3.06
N VAL A 725 -17.62 -2.22 -3.63
CA VAL A 725 -18.59 -3.28 -3.86
C VAL A 725 -18.72 -3.58 -5.34
N ALA A 726 -18.16 -4.71 -5.77
CA ALA A 726 -18.19 -5.12 -7.16
C ALA A 726 -19.60 -5.56 -7.59
N GLY A 727 -20.10 -5.11 -8.74
CA GLY A 727 -21.44 -5.43 -9.24
C GLY A 727 -21.41 -6.11 -10.61
N ARG A 728 -22.47 -6.88 -10.91
CA ARG A 728 -22.62 -7.63 -12.17
C ARG A 728 -24.06 -7.50 -12.68
N PRO A 729 -24.30 -7.55 -14.01
CA PRO A 729 -25.66 -7.44 -14.57
C PRO A 729 -26.62 -8.51 -14.04
N GLY A 730 -26.13 -9.73 -13.78
CA GLY A 730 -26.93 -10.82 -13.19
C GLY A 730 -27.41 -10.57 -11.76
N ASP A 731 -26.86 -9.56 -11.08
CA ASP A 731 -27.22 -9.13 -9.73
C ASP A 731 -28.12 -7.89 -9.72
N ASN A 732 -28.40 -7.31 -10.88
CA ASN A 732 -29.25 -6.11 -10.99
C ASN A 732 -30.63 -6.37 -10.33
N GLY A 733 -31.04 -5.45 -9.47
CA GLY A 733 -32.29 -5.52 -8.71
C GLY A 733 -32.26 -6.42 -7.47
N LYS A 734 -31.20 -7.20 -7.23
CA LYS A 734 -31.09 -8.08 -6.07
C LYS A 734 -30.44 -7.38 -4.88
N TRP A 735 -31.03 -7.51 -3.70
CA TRP A 735 -30.45 -7.03 -2.45
C TRP A 735 -29.25 -7.88 -2.04
N ARG A 736 -28.15 -7.22 -1.68
CA ARG A 736 -26.97 -7.84 -1.08
C ARG A 736 -26.59 -7.12 0.21
N THR A 737 -26.17 -7.89 1.21
CA THR A 737 -25.67 -7.33 2.46
C THR A 737 -24.14 -7.40 2.44
N VAL A 738 -23.47 -6.25 2.54
CA VAL A 738 -22.02 -6.17 2.73
C VAL A 738 -21.69 -5.89 4.20
N CYS A 739 -20.48 -6.26 4.62
CA CYS A 739 -20.03 -6.06 5.99
C CYS A 739 -18.65 -5.41 6.00
N LEU A 740 -18.55 -4.28 6.69
CA LEU A 740 -17.31 -3.55 6.92
C LEU A 740 -16.42 -4.21 7.99
N GLY A 741 -16.75 -5.40 8.49
CA GLY A 741 -16.05 -6.04 9.60
C GLY A 741 -16.34 -5.38 10.96
N LYS A 742 -15.52 -5.72 11.96
CA LYS A 742 -15.62 -5.18 13.32
C LYS A 742 -14.97 -3.79 13.38
N ARG A 743 -15.72 -2.78 13.80
CA ARG A 743 -15.33 -1.36 13.80
C ARG A 743 -15.73 -0.68 15.09
N ARG A 744 -14.81 0.13 15.63
CA ARG A 744 -15.11 1.03 16.73
C ARG A 744 -15.87 2.24 16.20
N ILE A 745 -17.07 2.47 16.71
CA ILE A 745 -17.92 3.61 16.36
C ILE A 745 -17.87 4.63 17.48
N PHE A 746 -17.51 5.87 17.15
CA PHE A 746 -17.62 7.02 18.06
C PHE A 746 -18.88 7.83 17.78
N ASP A 747 -19.20 8.76 18.69
CA ASP A 747 -20.28 9.71 18.50
C ASP A 747 -20.06 10.56 17.24
N GLY A 748 -21.13 10.71 16.44
CA GLY A 748 -21.09 11.45 15.18
C GLY A 748 -20.36 10.76 14.01
N SER A 749 -19.94 9.50 14.17
CA SER A 749 -19.38 8.72 13.06
C SER A 749 -20.41 8.56 11.94
N ARG A 750 -19.99 8.77 10.70
CA ARG A 750 -20.85 8.72 9.51
C ARG A 750 -20.57 7.43 8.75
N ILE A 751 -21.52 6.51 8.73
CA ILE A 751 -21.51 5.32 7.89
C ILE A 751 -22.21 5.69 6.59
N TRP A 752 -21.53 5.53 5.45
CA TRP A 752 -21.99 6.06 4.18
C TRP A 752 -21.92 5.01 3.07
N VAL A 753 -22.77 5.20 2.07
CA VAL A 753 -22.78 4.53 0.78
C VAL A 753 -22.72 5.61 -0.29
N MET A 754 -21.76 5.51 -1.19
CA MET A 754 -21.56 6.47 -2.29
C MET A 754 -21.42 5.75 -3.63
N ASN A 755 -21.58 6.49 -4.71
CA ASN A 755 -21.47 5.94 -6.05
C ASN A 755 -20.05 5.50 -6.42
N GLY A 756 -20.00 4.49 -7.28
CA GLY A 756 -18.78 4.06 -7.95
C GLY A 756 -18.17 5.14 -8.83
N VAL A 757 -16.94 4.91 -9.21
CA VAL A 757 -16.07 5.87 -9.90
C VAL A 757 -15.41 5.34 -11.16
N LEU A 758 -15.64 4.08 -11.46
CA LEU A 758 -15.04 3.43 -12.62
C LEU A 758 -16.03 3.39 -13.76
N HIS A 759 -17.31 3.13 -13.47
CA HIS A 759 -18.36 3.04 -14.47
C HIS A 759 -19.65 3.75 -14.02
N PRO A 760 -20.49 4.15 -14.98
CA PRO A 760 -21.84 4.60 -14.68
C PRO A 760 -22.67 3.46 -14.08
N CYS A 761 -23.47 3.80 -13.07
CA CYS A 761 -24.49 2.92 -12.49
C CYS A 761 -25.87 3.58 -12.62
N ASP A 762 -26.87 2.83 -13.06
CA ASP A 762 -28.24 3.34 -13.25
C ASP A 762 -28.86 3.83 -11.93
N TYR A 763 -28.59 3.08 -10.86
CA TYR A 763 -29.04 3.40 -9.51
C TYR A 763 -28.17 2.70 -8.47
N ILE A 764 -28.12 3.30 -7.29
CA ILE A 764 -27.57 2.72 -6.06
C ILE A 764 -28.63 2.87 -4.99
N ASP A 765 -29.13 1.74 -4.51
CA ASP A 765 -30.17 1.71 -3.48
C ASP A 765 -29.60 1.16 -2.18
N VAL A 766 -30.05 1.73 -1.07
CA VAL A 766 -29.69 1.33 0.29
C VAL A 766 -30.97 1.08 1.07
N ARG A 767 -31.18 -0.16 1.49
CA ARG A 767 -32.35 -0.56 2.30
C ARG A 767 -32.15 -0.13 3.75
N GLU A 768 -30.97 -0.42 4.30
CA GLU A 768 -30.66 -0.21 5.71
C GLU A 768 -29.16 -0.30 6.01
N ILE A 769 -28.79 0.29 7.14
CA ILE A 769 -27.50 0.09 7.81
C ILE A 769 -27.79 -0.56 9.18
N THR A 770 -27.06 -1.62 9.50
CA THR A 770 -27.27 -2.40 10.73
C THR A 770 -25.96 -2.56 11.49
N LEU A 771 -25.96 -2.19 12.77
CA LEU A 771 -24.86 -2.45 13.70
C LEU A 771 -25.22 -3.67 14.54
N VAL A 772 -24.33 -4.66 14.60
CA VAL A 772 -24.54 -5.90 15.36
C VAL A 772 -23.41 -6.06 16.37
N ASP A 773 -23.78 -6.33 17.62
CA ASP A 773 -22.83 -6.55 18.71
C ASP A 773 -21.90 -7.74 18.36
N PRO A 774 -20.58 -7.61 18.51
CA PRO A 774 -19.62 -8.68 18.22
C PRO A 774 -19.95 -10.00 18.91
N ARG A 775 -20.57 -10.00 20.10
CA ARG A 775 -20.98 -11.22 20.80
C ARG A 775 -22.02 -12.04 20.03
N VAL A 776 -22.82 -11.41 19.17
CA VAL A 776 -23.79 -12.10 18.29
C VAL A 776 -23.08 -12.75 17.10
N VAL A 777 -22.01 -12.13 16.60
CA VAL A 777 -21.29 -12.59 15.39
C VAL A 777 -20.12 -13.53 15.70
N GLU A 778 -19.48 -13.37 16.86
CA GLU A 778 -18.26 -14.09 17.25
C GLU A 778 -18.53 -15.18 18.30
N SER A 779 -19.69 -15.19 18.97
CA SER A 779 -20.05 -16.17 20.00
C SER A 779 -21.45 -16.76 19.77
N SER A 780 -21.63 -18.03 20.16
CA SER A 780 -22.96 -18.67 20.11
C SER A 780 -23.78 -18.16 21.29
N THR A 781 -24.92 -17.52 21.01
CA THR A 781 -25.76 -16.89 22.04
C THR A 781 -27.14 -17.53 22.10
N ALA A 782 -27.52 -18.01 23.29
CA ALA A 782 -28.86 -18.54 23.53
C ALA A 782 -29.91 -17.40 23.51
N SER A 783 -31.14 -17.72 23.12
CA SER A 783 -32.28 -16.85 23.40
C SER A 783 -32.52 -16.85 24.92
N GLY A 784 -32.47 -15.68 25.54
CA GLY A 784 -32.55 -15.54 27.00
C GLY A 784 -33.90 -15.90 27.65
N ASP A 785 -34.83 -16.51 26.93
CA ASP A 785 -36.16 -16.88 27.42
C ASP A 785 -36.22 -18.38 27.70
N ALA A 786 -35.50 -18.83 28.73
CA ALA A 786 -35.41 -20.23 29.16
C ALA A 786 -36.73 -20.83 29.70
N LYS A 787 -37.88 -20.18 29.50
CA LYS A 787 -39.20 -20.68 29.89
C LYS A 787 -39.96 -21.35 28.73
N ASP A 788 -39.57 -21.11 27.48
CA ASP A 788 -40.12 -21.83 26.33
C ASP A 788 -39.12 -22.86 25.82
N ALA A 789 -39.52 -24.13 25.84
CA ALA A 789 -38.75 -25.23 25.24
C ALA A 789 -38.54 -25.08 23.72
N ALA A 790 -39.08 -24.02 23.10
CA ALA A 790 -39.03 -23.70 21.67
C ALA A 790 -38.08 -22.53 21.32
N ALA A 791 -37.33 -21.97 22.27
CA ALA A 791 -36.54 -20.77 22.02
C ALA A 791 -35.31 -21.06 21.12
N LYS A 792 -35.33 -20.58 19.87
CA LYS A 792 -34.23 -20.71 18.89
C LYS A 792 -33.02 -19.86 19.32
N ALA A 793 -31.79 -20.33 19.06
CA ALA A 793 -30.57 -19.56 19.36
C ALA A 793 -30.54 -18.24 18.58
N ARG A 794 -30.01 -17.17 19.17
CA ARG A 794 -29.80 -15.87 18.49
C ARG A 794 -28.69 -15.97 17.46
N SER A 795 -27.67 -16.77 17.77
CA SER A 795 -26.56 -17.07 16.88
C SER A 795 -25.94 -18.44 17.15
N ILE A 796 -25.40 -19.08 16.10
CA ILE A 796 -24.58 -20.29 16.20
C ILE A 796 -23.28 -20.05 15.44
N ILE A 797 -22.14 -20.32 16.09
CA ILE A 797 -20.80 -20.10 15.51
C ILE A 797 -20.08 -21.42 15.29
N ILE A 798 -19.66 -21.64 14.05
CA ILE A 798 -18.86 -22.79 13.63
C ILE A 798 -17.42 -22.31 13.51
N ASN A 799 -16.58 -22.72 14.44
CA ASN A 799 -15.15 -22.39 14.42
C ASN A 799 -14.36 -23.39 13.58
N ALA A 800 -13.13 -23.01 13.22
CA ALA A 800 -12.24 -23.79 12.36
C ALA A 800 -12.18 -25.32 12.62
N PRO A 801 -12.10 -25.83 13.87
CA PRO A 801 -12.07 -27.27 14.10
C PRO A 801 -13.34 -28.03 13.70
N GLY A 802 -14.45 -27.32 13.46
CA GLY A 802 -15.74 -27.86 13.06
C GLY A 802 -15.91 -28.08 11.55
N PHE A 803 -14.95 -27.66 10.71
CA PHE A 803 -15.00 -27.90 9.26
C PHE A 803 -14.71 -29.36 8.90
N ASP A 804 -15.20 -29.77 7.73
CA ASP A 804 -15.02 -31.10 7.19
C ASP A 804 -13.52 -31.38 6.94
N LYS A 805 -13.04 -32.54 7.39
CA LYS A 805 -11.63 -32.93 7.23
C LYS A 805 -11.42 -33.52 5.84
N GLN A 806 -10.62 -32.85 5.01
CA GLN A 806 -10.17 -33.33 3.72
C GLN A 806 -8.63 -33.33 3.64
N ALA A 807 -8.04 -34.07 2.70
CA ALA A 807 -6.59 -34.23 2.59
C ALA A 807 -5.82 -32.91 2.45
N ASN A 808 -6.42 -31.91 1.79
CA ASN A 808 -5.84 -30.59 1.52
C ASN A 808 -6.35 -29.49 2.48
N VAL A 809 -7.07 -29.85 3.55
CA VAL A 809 -7.55 -28.91 4.57
C VAL A 809 -6.76 -29.08 5.86
N ARG A 810 -6.21 -27.98 6.39
CA ARG A 810 -5.45 -27.96 7.67
C ARG A 810 -5.96 -26.88 8.61
N ILE A 811 -6.08 -27.20 9.89
CA ILE A 811 -6.33 -26.20 10.94
C ILE A 811 -4.99 -25.58 11.34
N GLN A 812 -4.92 -24.26 11.35
CA GLN A 812 -3.72 -23.49 11.71
C GLN A 812 -4.06 -22.46 12.79
N ASP A 813 -3.02 -22.01 13.49
CA ASP A 813 -3.09 -20.96 14.50
C ASP A 813 -2.61 -19.63 13.91
N ASP A 814 -3.35 -18.56 14.19
CA ASP A 814 -2.89 -17.20 13.96
C ASP A 814 -1.76 -16.86 14.93
N ARG A 815 -0.75 -16.13 14.44
CA ARG A 815 0.50 -15.89 15.18
C ARG A 815 0.40 -14.80 16.25
N ILE A 816 -0.57 -13.88 16.17
CA ILE A 816 -0.62 -12.70 17.04
C ILE A 816 -1.89 -12.68 17.90
N ASP A 817 -3.05 -12.94 17.28
CA ASP A 817 -4.35 -12.95 17.95
C ASP A 817 -4.73 -14.37 18.45
N ASN A 818 -3.95 -15.40 18.10
CA ASN A 818 -4.06 -16.79 18.60
C ASN A 818 -5.43 -17.47 18.35
N PHE A 819 -6.16 -17.05 17.31
CA PHE A 819 -7.35 -17.79 16.87
C PHE A 819 -6.98 -18.93 15.92
N LYS A 820 -7.87 -19.92 15.79
CA LYS A 820 -7.73 -20.99 14.80
C LYS A 820 -8.47 -20.66 13.51
N TYR A 821 -7.90 -21.04 12.38
CA TYR A 821 -8.54 -20.99 11.06
C TYR A 821 -8.29 -22.29 10.29
N ALA A 822 -9.20 -22.62 9.39
CA ALA A 822 -9.03 -23.71 8.43
C ALA A 822 -8.44 -23.15 7.14
N ARG A 823 -7.40 -23.79 6.61
CA ARG A 823 -6.74 -23.47 5.34
C ARG A 823 -6.94 -24.60 4.34
N LEU A 824 -7.39 -24.26 3.15
CA LEU A 824 -7.33 -25.11 1.96
C LEU A 824 -6.16 -24.65 1.08
N ALA A 825 -5.21 -25.54 0.83
CA ALA A 825 -4.07 -25.32 -0.06
C ALA A 825 -3.55 -26.66 -0.60
N ASN A 826 -2.66 -26.62 -1.60
CA ASN A 826 -2.12 -27.83 -2.24
C ASN A 826 -1.04 -28.53 -1.38
N PHE A 827 -1.42 -29.08 -0.23
CA PHE A 827 -0.51 -29.79 0.68
C PHE A 827 -0.18 -31.22 0.21
N ASN A 828 -1.13 -31.89 -0.42
CA ASN A 828 -1.00 -33.21 -1.02
C ASN A 828 -1.31 -33.10 -2.51
N THR A 829 -0.27 -33.17 -3.34
CA THR A 829 -0.35 -33.03 -4.80
C THR A 829 -1.14 -34.15 -5.48
N ASN A 830 -1.47 -35.24 -4.77
CA ASN A 830 -2.29 -36.34 -5.29
C ASN A 830 -3.78 -36.23 -4.90
N ALA A 831 -4.16 -35.21 -4.14
CA ALA A 831 -5.56 -34.96 -3.76
C ALA A 831 -6.03 -33.65 -4.42
N PRO A 832 -7.31 -33.56 -4.82
CA PRO A 832 -7.83 -32.34 -5.42
C PRO A 832 -7.93 -31.21 -4.38
N VAL A 833 -7.88 -29.96 -4.85
CA VAL A 833 -8.15 -28.76 -4.06
C VAL A 833 -9.57 -28.32 -4.40
N GLU A 834 -10.57 -28.95 -3.78
CA GLU A 834 -11.98 -28.77 -4.16
C GLU A 834 -12.67 -27.64 -3.41
N ALA A 835 -12.80 -27.75 -2.08
CA ALA A 835 -13.50 -26.77 -1.26
C ALA A 835 -13.15 -26.91 0.22
N LEU A 836 -13.32 -25.82 0.97
CA LEU A 836 -13.38 -25.84 2.41
C LEU A 836 -14.86 -25.84 2.82
N SER A 837 -15.31 -26.96 3.40
CA SER A 837 -16.74 -27.22 3.63
C SER A 837 -17.07 -27.40 5.10
N TRP A 838 -18.28 -27.01 5.47
CA TRP A 838 -18.94 -27.44 6.70
C TRP A 838 -20.29 -28.07 6.37
N THR A 839 -20.53 -29.27 6.93
CA THR A 839 -21.80 -29.98 6.80
C THR A 839 -22.77 -29.61 7.93
N VAL A 840 -23.98 -29.17 7.56
CA VAL A 840 -25.05 -28.79 8.52
C VAL A 840 -25.51 -29.99 9.34
N LYS A 841 -25.58 -29.82 10.67
CA LYS A 841 -26.07 -30.84 11.62
C LYS A 841 -27.54 -30.60 12.00
N PRO A 842 -28.26 -31.61 12.53
CA PRO A 842 -29.67 -31.49 12.89
C PRO A 842 -29.99 -30.31 13.83
N GLU A 843 -29.14 -30.05 14.82
CA GLU A 843 -29.31 -28.97 15.80
C GLU A 843 -29.14 -27.56 15.21
N GLN A 844 -28.71 -27.46 13.95
CA GLN A 844 -28.46 -26.20 13.23
C GLN A 844 -29.48 -25.94 12.12
N GLU A 845 -30.47 -26.82 11.96
CA GLU A 845 -31.52 -26.65 10.96
C GLU A 845 -32.35 -25.38 11.19
N GLY A 846 -32.85 -24.84 10.09
CA GLY A 846 -33.76 -23.72 10.05
C GLY A 846 -33.19 -22.53 9.29
N GLU A 847 -33.92 -21.43 9.39
CA GLU A 847 -33.63 -20.23 8.62
C GLU A 847 -32.57 -19.35 9.28
N TRP A 848 -31.52 -19.01 8.56
CA TRP A 848 -30.37 -18.26 9.07
C TRP A 848 -29.89 -17.22 8.07
N GLU A 849 -29.41 -16.09 8.57
CA GLU A 849 -28.48 -15.25 7.80
C GLU A 849 -27.08 -15.88 7.93
N VAL A 850 -26.51 -16.34 6.82
CA VAL A 850 -25.25 -17.09 6.83
C VAL A 850 -24.08 -16.16 6.53
N VAL A 851 -23.20 -15.96 7.51
CA VAL A 851 -22.03 -15.08 7.41
C VAL A 851 -20.75 -15.90 7.54
N MET A 852 -19.75 -15.63 6.71
CA MET A 852 -18.44 -16.29 6.76
C MET A 852 -17.33 -15.27 6.99
N LYS A 853 -16.36 -15.60 7.84
CA LYS A 853 -15.10 -14.85 7.97
C LYS A 853 -13.99 -15.59 7.24
N VAL A 854 -13.50 -14.98 6.16
CA VAL A 854 -12.64 -15.64 5.17
C VAL A 854 -11.44 -14.76 4.80
N ARG A 855 -10.38 -15.36 4.28
CA ARG A 855 -9.32 -14.63 3.55
C ARG A 855 -8.80 -15.47 2.39
N ILE A 856 -8.27 -14.81 1.37
CA ILE A 856 -7.82 -15.46 0.15
C ILE A 856 -6.46 -14.91 -0.25
N GLY A 857 -5.46 -15.79 -0.34
CA GLY A 857 -4.17 -15.48 -0.98
C GLY A 857 -4.34 -15.62 -2.49
N ALA A 858 -4.87 -14.59 -3.14
CA ALA A 858 -5.16 -14.63 -4.58
C ALA A 858 -3.89 -14.72 -5.42
N ALA A 859 -4.00 -15.29 -6.62
CA ALA A 859 -2.88 -15.44 -7.55
C ALA A 859 -2.43 -14.11 -8.18
N PHE A 860 -3.34 -13.13 -8.24
CA PHE A 860 -3.09 -11.79 -8.78
C PHE A 860 -3.85 -10.72 -7.99
N ALA A 861 -3.52 -9.45 -8.22
CA ALA A 861 -4.13 -8.32 -7.54
C ALA A 861 -5.57 -8.05 -8.03
N LEU A 862 -6.47 -7.65 -7.12
CA LEU A 862 -7.88 -7.34 -7.39
C LEU A 862 -8.63 -8.45 -8.14
N ASP A 863 -8.51 -9.67 -7.63
CA ASP A 863 -9.26 -10.80 -8.15
C ASP A 863 -10.69 -10.80 -7.59
N TYR A 864 -11.68 -10.37 -8.38
CA TYR A 864 -13.10 -10.30 -7.97
C TYR A 864 -13.83 -11.66 -7.97
N ASP A 865 -13.19 -12.73 -8.43
CA ASP A 865 -13.73 -14.10 -8.47
C ASP A 865 -12.74 -15.12 -7.91
N ALA A 866 -11.93 -14.72 -6.92
CA ALA A 866 -10.88 -15.55 -6.35
C ALA A 866 -11.42 -16.83 -5.69
N ALA A 867 -12.60 -16.74 -5.08
CA ALA A 867 -13.37 -17.90 -4.63
C ALA A 867 -14.87 -17.66 -4.71
N LEU A 868 -15.63 -18.72 -4.43
CA LEU A 868 -17.09 -18.71 -4.39
C LEU A 868 -17.57 -19.27 -3.06
N ALA A 869 -18.27 -18.45 -2.28
CA ALA A 869 -18.98 -18.91 -1.10
C ALA A 869 -20.35 -19.45 -1.53
N THR A 870 -20.67 -20.68 -1.14
CA THR A 870 -21.90 -21.36 -1.58
C THR A 870 -22.60 -22.09 -0.45
N VAL A 871 -23.91 -22.24 -0.57
CA VAL A 871 -24.66 -23.30 0.14
C VAL A 871 -25.14 -24.29 -0.91
N THR A 872 -24.84 -25.57 -0.73
CA THR A 872 -25.22 -26.66 -1.65
C THR A 872 -26.08 -27.70 -0.96
N ILE A 873 -26.91 -28.39 -1.77
CA ILE A 873 -27.76 -29.52 -1.36
C ILE A 873 -27.19 -30.78 -2.02
N PRO A 874 -26.22 -31.48 -1.41
CA PRO A 874 -25.42 -32.51 -2.10
C PRO A 874 -26.24 -33.71 -2.62
N TYR A 875 -27.42 -33.92 -2.05
CA TYR A 875 -28.32 -35.02 -2.39
C TYR A 875 -29.41 -34.63 -3.40
N GLU A 876 -29.46 -33.37 -3.84
CA GLU A 876 -30.45 -32.88 -4.81
C GLU A 876 -29.74 -32.34 -6.06
N ARG A 877 -30.13 -32.87 -7.22
CA ARG A 877 -29.58 -32.49 -8.52
C ARG A 877 -30.66 -31.84 -9.38
N CYS A 878 -30.25 -30.85 -10.17
CA CYS A 878 -31.08 -30.24 -11.19
C CYS A 878 -31.49 -31.30 -12.22
N THR A 879 -32.79 -31.43 -12.46
CA THR A 879 -33.35 -32.41 -13.40
C THR A 879 -32.99 -32.13 -14.86
N GLU A 880 -32.56 -30.90 -15.18
CA GLU A 880 -32.23 -30.48 -16.55
C GLU A 880 -30.73 -30.61 -16.87
N CYS A 881 -29.85 -30.24 -15.93
CA CYS A 881 -28.41 -30.16 -16.17
C CYS A 881 -27.56 -31.04 -15.24
N ASP A 882 -28.19 -31.84 -14.37
CA ASP A 882 -27.56 -32.72 -13.37
C ASP A 882 -26.65 -32.01 -12.34
N ALA A 883 -26.63 -30.67 -12.32
CA ALA A 883 -25.85 -29.88 -11.39
C ALA A 883 -26.41 -29.94 -9.96
N ILE A 884 -25.54 -29.89 -8.95
CA ILE A 884 -25.94 -29.82 -7.54
C ILE A 884 -26.70 -28.51 -7.28
N GLN A 885 -27.85 -28.61 -6.61
CA GLN A 885 -28.63 -27.43 -6.23
C GLN A 885 -27.83 -26.51 -5.29
N THR A 886 -27.79 -25.23 -5.63
CA THR A 886 -26.97 -24.21 -4.94
C THR A 886 -27.84 -23.01 -4.57
N PRO A 887 -28.63 -23.08 -3.48
CA PRO A 887 -29.58 -22.03 -3.08
C PRO A 887 -28.94 -20.67 -2.78
N ALA A 888 -27.66 -20.62 -2.42
CA ALA A 888 -26.95 -19.37 -2.18
C ALA A 888 -25.55 -19.40 -2.80
N ARG A 889 -25.14 -18.29 -3.39
CA ARG A 889 -23.86 -18.13 -4.07
C ARG A 889 -23.40 -16.68 -3.98
N VAL A 890 -22.19 -16.46 -3.49
CA VAL A 890 -21.57 -15.14 -3.43
C VAL A 890 -20.12 -15.22 -3.89
N HIS A 891 -19.76 -14.37 -4.84
CA HIS A 891 -18.38 -14.20 -5.27
C HIS A 891 -17.55 -13.58 -4.15
N VAL A 892 -16.40 -14.17 -3.87
CA VAL A 892 -15.46 -13.68 -2.86
C VAL A 892 -14.24 -13.16 -3.57
N SER A 893 -14.02 -11.85 -3.45
CA SER A 893 -12.81 -11.23 -3.99
C SER A 893 -11.60 -11.60 -3.15
N GLY A 894 -10.42 -11.54 -3.75
CA GLY A 894 -9.10 -11.69 -3.15
C GLY A 894 -8.14 -10.70 -3.82
N SER A 895 -6.95 -10.52 -3.27
CA SER A 895 -5.92 -9.75 -3.98
C SER A 895 -4.55 -10.17 -3.48
N LEU A 896 -3.63 -10.43 -4.39
CA LEU A 896 -2.22 -10.58 -4.05
C LEU A 896 -1.77 -9.32 -3.29
N GLY A 897 -1.15 -9.47 -2.12
CA GLY A 897 -0.72 -8.35 -1.26
C GLY A 897 -1.76 -7.77 -0.30
N ASP A 898 -3.05 -8.10 -0.49
CA ASP A 898 -4.13 -7.83 0.47
C ASP A 898 -4.78 -9.16 0.88
N GLU A 899 -4.11 -9.85 1.78
CA GLU A 899 -4.53 -11.15 2.30
C GLU A 899 -5.36 -11.01 3.59
N ALA A 900 -6.01 -9.85 3.78
CA ALA A 900 -6.72 -9.52 4.99
C ALA A 900 -8.02 -10.33 5.17
N TRP A 901 -8.42 -10.55 6.42
CA TRP A 901 -9.69 -11.19 6.75
C TRP A 901 -10.88 -10.31 6.38
N GLN A 902 -11.86 -10.86 5.68
CA GLN A 902 -13.10 -10.18 5.30
C GLN A 902 -14.33 -10.98 5.73
N ILE A 903 -15.46 -10.28 5.81
CA ILE A 903 -16.75 -10.87 6.09
C ILE A 903 -17.58 -10.95 4.81
N VAL A 904 -18.03 -12.15 4.48
CA VAL A 904 -18.91 -12.44 3.34
C VAL A 904 -20.25 -12.88 3.88
N ASN A 905 -21.34 -12.30 3.37
CA ASN A 905 -22.69 -12.67 3.73
C ASN A 905 -23.36 -13.39 2.55
N LEU A 906 -23.78 -14.64 2.75
CA LEU A 906 -24.46 -15.47 1.75
C LEU A 906 -25.97 -15.20 1.68
N GLY A 907 -26.48 -14.36 2.57
CA GLY A 907 -27.88 -14.01 2.73
C GLY A 907 -28.65 -15.01 3.59
N ARG A 908 -29.97 -14.89 3.51
CA ARG A 908 -30.94 -15.69 4.24
C ARG A 908 -31.14 -17.05 3.55
N VAL A 909 -30.89 -18.13 4.28
CA VAL A 909 -30.98 -19.51 3.78
C VAL A 909 -31.70 -20.40 4.79
N ASP A 910 -32.63 -21.25 4.34
CA ASP A 910 -33.22 -22.31 5.15
C ASP A 910 -32.31 -23.55 5.11
N LEU A 911 -31.45 -23.69 6.11
CA LEU A 911 -30.47 -24.77 6.20
C LEU A 911 -31.14 -26.06 6.69
N LYS A 912 -30.89 -27.16 5.97
CA LYS A 912 -31.28 -28.52 6.37
C LYS A 912 -30.06 -29.40 6.63
N LYS A 913 -30.20 -30.42 7.46
CA LYS A 913 -29.15 -31.41 7.73
C LYS A 913 -28.59 -31.96 6.42
N GLY A 914 -27.27 -32.04 6.34
CA GLY A 914 -26.57 -32.59 5.17
C GLY A 914 -26.37 -31.59 4.03
N MET A 915 -26.99 -30.41 4.06
CA MET A 915 -26.54 -29.28 3.24
C MET A 915 -25.10 -28.91 3.61
N LYS A 916 -24.38 -28.27 2.69
CA LYS A 916 -23.00 -27.84 2.91
C LYS A 916 -22.84 -26.35 2.66
N VAL A 917 -22.15 -25.67 3.57
CA VAL A 917 -21.64 -24.31 3.33
C VAL A 917 -20.17 -24.44 2.93
N ASN A 918 -19.82 -23.92 1.76
CA ASN A 918 -18.52 -24.14 1.15
C ASN A 918 -17.85 -22.80 0.79
N LEU A 919 -16.53 -22.75 0.91
CA LEU A 919 -15.67 -21.81 0.20
C LEU A 919 -14.90 -22.58 -0.88
N VAL A 920 -15.22 -22.31 -2.14
CA VAL A 920 -14.67 -23.02 -3.30
C VAL A 920 -13.66 -22.10 -3.98
N PRO A 921 -12.35 -22.41 -4.01
CA PRO A 921 -11.39 -21.61 -4.77
C PRO A 921 -11.74 -21.63 -6.25
N ARG A 922 -11.34 -20.60 -7.00
CA ARG A 922 -11.37 -20.67 -8.47
C ARG A 922 -10.61 -21.93 -8.92
N ALA A 923 -11.23 -22.71 -9.80
CA ALA A 923 -10.66 -23.92 -10.38
C ALA A 923 -10.66 -23.85 -11.92
N GLY A 924 -9.81 -24.66 -12.57
CA GLY A 924 -9.81 -24.84 -14.02
C GLY A 924 -8.90 -23.89 -14.83
N THR A 925 -8.11 -23.03 -14.19
CA THR A 925 -7.09 -22.18 -14.82
C THR A 925 -5.75 -22.27 -14.08
N ASN A 926 -4.69 -21.64 -14.59
CA ASN A 926 -3.41 -21.50 -13.88
C ASN A 926 -3.47 -20.47 -12.73
N ASP A 927 -4.61 -19.83 -12.51
CA ASP A 927 -4.81 -18.71 -11.59
C ASP A 927 -5.50 -19.13 -10.29
N VAL A 928 -5.30 -20.39 -9.87
CA VAL A 928 -5.82 -20.91 -8.61
C VAL A 928 -5.18 -20.13 -7.45
N PRO A 929 -5.97 -19.65 -6.46
CA PRO A 929 -5.42 -19.00 -5.28
C PRO A 929 -4.37 -19.86 -4.59
N HIS A 930 -3.34 -19.22 -4.03
CA HIS A 930 -2.31 -19.89 -3.24
C HIS A 930 -2.89 -20.60 -2.01
N TYR A 931 -3.93 -20.00 -1.43
CA TYR A 931 -4.73 -20.60 -0.37
C TYR A 931 -6.09 -19.90 -0.25
N VAL A 932 -7.06 -20.61 0.31
CA VAL A 932 -8.31 -20.02 0.82
C VAL A 932 -8.49 -20.45 2.28
N ASP A 933 -8.79 -19.49 3.14
CA ASP A 933 -8.93 -19.73 4.57
C ASP A 933 -10.30 -19.31 5.09
N VAL A 934 -10.84 -20.08 6.04
CA VAL A 934 -12.06 -19.75 6.78
C VAL A 934 -11.77 -19.79 8.27
N GLN A 935 -12.04 -18.69 8.96
CA GLN A 935 -11.93 -18.62 10.41
C GLN A 935 -13.19 -19.19 11.07
N SER A 936 -14.36 -18.73 10.62
CA SER A 936 -15.65 -19.13 11.17
C SER A 936 -16.81 -18.96 10.19
N ILE A 937 -17.90 -19.69 10.45
CA ILE A 937 -19.23 -19.41 9.93
C ILE A 937 -20.11 -18.98 11.11
N SER A 938 -20.84 -17.88 10.93
CA SER A 938 -21.81 -17.35 11.89
C SER A 938 -23.21 -17.47 11.29
N LEU A 939 -24.07 -18.23 11.95
CA LEU A 939 -25.49 -18.33 11.64
C LEU A 939 -26.23 -17.34 12.54
N LEU A 940 -26.81 -16.28 11.97
CA LEU A 940 -27.49 -15.24 12.74
C LEU A 940 -29.00 -15.36 12.54
N ASP A 941 -29.78 -15.28 13.63
CA ASP A 941 -31.23 -15.33 13.54
C ASP A 941 -31.77 -14.11 12.77
N PRO A 942 -32.39 -14.30 11.58
CA PRO A 942 -32.90 -13.20 10.76
C PRO A 942 -33.94 -12.37 11.51
N ALA A 943 -34.77 -12.99 12.34
CA ALA A 943 -35.80 -12.29 13.10
C ALA A 943 -35.20 -11.37 14.18
N PHE A 944 -34.12 -11.83 14.83
CA PHE A 944 -33.39 -11.05 15.82
C PHE A 944 -32.70 -9.83 15.21
N ILE A 945 -31.97 -10.02 14.10
CA ILE A 945 -31.20 -8.93 13.46
C ILE A 945 -32.06 -7.97 12.62
N ALA A 946 -33.29 -8.36 12.26
CA ALA A 946 -34.20 -7.50 11.49
C ALA A 946 -34.79 -6.32 12.29
N LYS A 947 -34.48 -6.17 13.58
CA LYS A 947 -35.00 -5.09 14.45
C LYS A 947 -33.90 -4.62 15.39
N SER A 948 -34.01 -3.38 15.88
CA SER A 948 -33.16 -2.94 16.99
C SER A 948 -33.45 -3.77 18.23
N GLN A 949 -32.41 -4.20 18.94
CA GLN A 949 -32.48 -5.09 20.10
C GLN A 949 -31.79 -4.43 21.30
N PRO A 950 -32.31 -4.59 22.53
CA PRO A 950 -31.64 -4.11 23.75
C PRO A 950 -30.28 -4.79 23.93
N ALA A 951 -29.43 -4.26 24.82
CA ALA A 951 -28.13 -4.85 25.14
C ALA A 951 -28.26 -6.33 25.51
N LEU A 952 -27.28 -7.14 25.10
CA LEU A 952 -27.17 -8.50 25.60
C LEU A 952 -26.90 -8.47 27.12
N PRO A 953 -27.38 -9.48 27.87
CA PRO A 953 -27.04 -9.63 29.28
C PRO A 953 -25.53 -9.57 29.49
N VAL A 954 -25.11 -8.99 30.61
CA VAL A 954 -23.70 -9.00 31.00
C VAL A 954 -23.28 -10.45 31.21
N GLU A 955 -22.24 -10.91 30.50
CA GLU A 955 -21.70 -12.24 30.75
C GLU A 955 -21.13 -12.28 32.18
N PRO A 956 -21.42 -13.32 32.98
CA PRO A 956 -20.79 -13.47 34.28
C PRO A 956 -19.27 -13.55 34.06
N VAL A 957 -18.52 -12.72 34.80
CA VAL A 957 -17.05 -12.72 34.75
C VAL A 957 -16.58 -14.15 35.01
N LYS A 958 -16.01 -14.80 33.99
CA LYS A 958 -15.36 -16.10 34.17
C LYS A 958 -14.19 -15.89 35.13
N LYS A 959 -14.32 -16.44 36.34
CA LYS A 959 -13.29 -16.42 37.39
C LYS A 959 -12.02 -17.12 36.95
#